data_AF-A0A1A8GMH3-F1
#
_entry.id   AF-A0A1A8GMH3-F1
#
_cell.length_a   1.000
_cell.length_b   1.000
_cell.length_c   1.000
_cell.angle_alpha   90.00
_cell.angle_beta   90.00
_cell.angle_gamma   90.00
#
_symmetry.space_group_name_H-M   'P 1'
#
loop_
_entity.id
_entity.type
_entity.pdbx_description
1 polymer ?
#
loop_
_entity_poly.entity_id
_entity_poly.type
_entity_poly.pdbx_seq_one_letter_code
_entity_poly.pdbx_strand_id
1 'polypeptide(L)'
;VYFCLCCGLIWLLHYGSLRIDSSRFTLYGVALTSSLVLASARDLVIVFTLCFPIVFFMGLLPQVNTFVMYLFEQLDIHVFGGNASTSLLAALYSVLRSIVTVALLYGFCYGALKESWEPHHIPVLFSVFCGLLVAVSYHLSRQSSDPSVLISLIQSKILPSLKDKNPEDPFSEVHDPLPEKLRASVNERLQSDLIVCVVIAVLYFAIHVSTVFIALQPFLSYVLYALLGSVGLLTHYLLPQVRKQLPWYCFSHPLLKTKEYYQFEVRDAAHVMWFEKLHVWLLFVEKNILYPLVILNELSGSARELASPKKLDTEVGALMITVAGLKLLRSSYSSPTYQYVSILFTVLFFTFDYRHLSETLLLDLFLMSIVFSKLWELFYKLHFIYTYIAPWQITWGSAFHAFAQPFAVPHSAMLFIQAVVSAVFSTPLNPFLGSAIFITSYVRPVKFWERDYNTKRVDHSNTRLASQLDRNPGSDDNNLNSIFYEHLTRSLQHSLCGDLLLGRWGNFSTGDCFILASDYLNALVHLIEIGNGLVTFQLRGLEFRGTYCQQREVEAITEGVEEDEGCCCCEPGHLPHILSFNAAFGQRWLSWEVLVTKYVLEGYSITDNSAASMLQVFDLRRILTTYYVKGIIYYVVASPKLEEWLANETMTEGLRGCGERNYVDLDPTFNPNIDEDYDHRLAGISRDSFCGVYLSWIQYCNSRRTMPLDSEKDSSLVLLCFGLCVLGRRALGTAAHHMSSNLESFLYGLHALFKGDFRISSVRDEWIFADMELLRKVVVPGIRMSLKLHQDHFTSPDEYDEPAVLYEAISSHQENLVIAHEGDPAWRSAVLSNSPSLLALRHVLDEGTNEYKIIMLNRRYLSFRVIKVNKECVRGLWAGQQQELVFLRNRNPERGSIQNAKQALRNMINSSCDQPIGYPIYVSPLTTSYCNSHPQLGHVLGGPISIANIRNFVVGTWHRLRKGCGAGCNSGGNIEDSDAGGLSCGSGNGTGADSHQSSVSHGGTSGPAPLHSYPPHSLGTSQSSQSVQSGLVRHSPARASMVSQSSSYRYSSSRHSSLRTSATGLEPCRRSSTSQLSLRTLPTSLQLRLGSSSDPAGPSSSLSSHSIPPCKRHTLVGLLGNDGVCSTVTDPLSQLHHHHYHPQQHNPTVSTVRRDDISYRVQIVDVSQVLESINLPKRKELQWPDETMRLRAGRTCWRDWSPAEGMEGHVIHRWVPCSREPVSRSHINKTILLVQVDDKLVPIIETGIIELGAEV
;
A
#
# COMPACT_ATOMS: atom_id res chain seq x y z
N VAL A 1 -14.94 5.97 39.04
CA VAL A 1 -14.39 7.19 38.40
C VAL A 1 -15.50 8.11 37.90
N TYR A 2 -16.19 7.86 36.78
CA TYR A 2 -17.20 8.79 36.23
C TYR A 2 -18.24 9.28 37.24
N PHE A 3 -18.80 8.40 38.07
CA PHE A 3 -19.72 8.79 39.15
C PHE A 3 -19.13 9.83 40.10
N CYS A 4 -17.88 9.61 40.56
CA CYS A 4 -17.16 10.53 41.44
C CYS A 4 -16.93 11.90 40.77
N LEU A 5 -16.61 11.91 39.47
CA LEU A 5 -16.45 13.14 38.68
C LEU A 5 -17.78 13.91 38.54
N CYS A 6 -18.87 13.21 38.23
CA CYS A 6 -20.20 13.82 38.12
C CYS A 6 -20.69 14.34 39.48
N CYS A 7 -20.51 13.61 40.58
CA CYS A 7 -20.84 14.09 41.92
C CYS A 7 -20.02 15.33 42.32
N GLY A 8 -18.71 15.35 42.00
CA GLY A 8 -17.85 16.53 42.23
C GLY A 8 -18.29 17.73 41.40
N LEU A 9 -18.67 17.52 40.14
CA LEU A 9 -19.18 18.56 39.25
C LEU A 9 -20.56 19.09 39.70
N ILE A 10 -21.46 18.21 40.15
CA ILE A 10 -22.76 18.60 40.74
C ILE A 10 -22.54 19.47 41.97
N TRP A 11 -21.61 19.09 42.86
CA TRP A 11 -21.27 19.88 44.05
C TRP A 11 -20.69 21.25 43.69
N LEU A 12 -19.76 21.31 42.73
CA LEU A 12 -19.14 22.56 42.28
C LEU A 12 -20.14 23.49 41.58
N LEU A 13 -20.98 22.97 40.68
CA LEU A 13 -22.04 23.74 40.01
C LEU A 13 -23.09 24.23 41.01
N HIS A 14 -23.46 23.41 42.00
CA HIS A 14 -24.38 23.82 43.06
C HIS A 14 -23.79 24.92 43.95
N TYR A 15 -22.52 24.80 44.35
CA TYR A 15 -21.79 25.82 45.10
C TYR A 15 -21.68 27.14 44.32
N GLY A 16 -21.42 27.06 43.01
CA GLY A 16 -21.41 28.21 42.11
C GLY A 16 -22.80 28.88 41.98
N SER A 17 -23.86 28.08 41.78
CA SER A 17 -25.23 28.60 41.66
C SER A 17 -25.74 29.31 42.93
N LEU A 18 -25.13 29.02 44.09
CA LEU A 18 -25.47 29.63 45.40
C LEU A 18 -24.59 30.83 45.79
N ARG A 19 -23.59 31.21 44.98
CA ARG A 19 -22.64 32.30 45.32
C ARG A 19 -22.49 33.38 44.25
N ILE A 20 -23.22 33.28 43.13
CA ILE A 20 -23.09 34.19 42.00
C ILE A 20 -24.46 34.84 41.72
N ASP A 21 -24.75 35.88 42.51
CA ASP A 21 -26.01 36.63 42.46
C ASP A 21 -26.07 37.66 41.31
N SER A 22 -24.94 37.90 40.62
CA SER A 22 -24.88 38.83 39.48
C SER A 22 -24.00 38.30 38.35
N SER A 23 -24.50 38.41 37.12
CA SER A 23 -23.75 38.03 35.92
C SER A 23 -22.74 39.12 35.56
N ARG A 24 -21.45 38.85 35.73
CA ARG A 24 -20.36 39.78 35.35
C ARG A 24 -20.11 39.87 33.85
N PHE A 25 -20.49 38.84 33.09
CA PHE A 25 -20.14 38.71 31.68
C PHE A 25 -21.32 38.18 30.86
N THR A 26 -21.60 38.84 29.74
CA THR A 26 -22.55 38.43 28.71
C THR A 26 -21.82 38.20 27.39
N LEU A 27 -22.20 37.16 26.64
CA LEU A 27 -21.63 36.82 25.34
C LEU A 27 -22.75 36.32 24.42
N TYR A 28 -22.94 36.95 23.26
CA TYR A 28 -24.08 36.69 22.36
C TYR A 28 -25.44 36.77 23.09
N GLY A 29 -25.56 37.75 24.01
CA GLY A 29 -26.73 37.92 24.88
C GLY A 29 -26.87 36.91 26.03
N VAL A 30 -26.03 35.87 26.11
CA VAL A 30 -26.09 34.85 27.17
C VAL A 30 -25.24 35.26 28.37
N ALA A 31 -25.86 35.35 29.54
CA ALA A 31 -25.20 35.59 30.82
C ALA A 31 -24.47 34.32 31.31
N LEU A 32 -23.21 34.15 30.89
CA LEU A 32 -22.38 32.96 31.16
C LEU A 32 -22.22 32.62 32.65
N THR A 33 -22.27 33.64 33.51
CA THR A 33 -22.13 33.52 34.98
C THR A 33 -23.46 33.71 35.71
N SER A 34 -24.59 33.40 35.08
CA SER A 34 -25.90 33.41 35.76
C SER A 34 -26.10 32.16 36.63
N SER A 35 -26.65 32.36 37.83
CA SER A 35 -27.05 31.28 38.75
C SER A 35 -28.00 30.27 38.11
N LEU A 36 -28.89 30.74 37.22
CA LEU A 36 -29.81 29.91 36.44
C LEU A 36 -29.07 28.93 35.52
N VAL A 37 -28.10 29.39 34.73
CA VAL A 37 -27.32 28.51 33.82
C VAL A 37 -26.52 27.47 34.62
N LEU A 38 -25.94 27.86 35.76
CA LEU A 38 -25.23 26.94 36.65
C LEU A 38 -26.16 25.90 37.29
N ALA A 39 -27.39 26.28 37.66
CA ALA A 39 -28.41 25.37 38.16
C ALA A 39 -28.90 24.40 37.06
N SER A 40 -29.19 24.89 35.85
CA SER A 40 -29.55 24.03 34.71
C SER A 40 -28.43 23.05 34.33
N ALA A 41 -27.17 23.49 34.39
CA ALA A 41 -26.02 22.61 34.18
C ALA A 41 -25.90 21.54 35.29
N ARG A 42 -26.10 21.91 36.57
CA ARG A 42 -26.15 20.96 37.70
C ARG A 42 -27.22 19.90 37.46
N ASP A 43 -28.43 20.31 37.08
CA ASP A 43 -29.58 19.42 36.94
C ASP A 43 -29.45 18.50 35.73
N LEU A 44 -28.85 18.98 34.63
CA LEU A 44 -28.44 18.14 33.50
C LEU A 44 -27.45 17.04 33.92
N VAL A 45 -26.46 17.35 34.76
CA VAL A 45 -25.48 16.36 35.26
C VAL A 45 -26.13 15.39 36.25
N ILE A 46 -27.11 15.82 37.06
CA ILE A 46 -27.92 14.93 37.91
C ILE A 46 -28.71 13.94 37.04
N VAL A 47 -29.45 14.41 36.03
CA VAL A 47 -30.20 13.55 35.10
C VAL A 47 -29.27 12.57 34.38
N PHE A 48 -28.13 13.04 33.86
CA PHE A 48 -27.13 12.18 33.23
C PHE A 48 -26.61 11.09 34.19
N THR A 49 -26.38 11.43 35.47
CA THR A 49 -25.94 10.48 36.50
C THR A 49 -27.02 9.43 36.81
N LEU A 50 -28.30 9.82 36.83
CA LEU A 50 -29.42 8.88 37.00
C LEU A 50 -29.56 7.92 35.81
N CYS A 51 -29.23 8.37 34.59
CA CYS A 51 -29.24 7.53 33.39
C CYS A 51 -28.08 6.51 33.30
N PHE A 52 -27.10 6.55 34.21
CA PHE A 52 -25.89 5.71 34.15
C PHE A 52 -26.13 4.21 33.88
N PRO A 53 -27.11 3.51 34.51
CA PRO A 53 -27.34 2.09 34.23
C PRO A 53 -27.63 1.81 32.74
N ILE A 54 -28.39 2.70 32.09
CA ILE A 54 -28.74 2.61 30.66
C ILE A 54 -27.52 2.94 29.80
N VAL A 55 -26.78 4.00 30.15
CA VAL A 55 -25.58 4.46 29.44
C VAL A 55 -24.47 3.40 29.47
N PHE A 56 -24.28 2.70 30.60
CA PHE A 56 -23.36 1.57 30.72
C PHE A 56 -23.85 0.33 29.96
N PHE A 57 -25.14 -0.02 30.04
CA PHE A 57 -25.72 -1.15 29.30
C PHE A 57 -25.58 -0.98 27.78
N MET A 58 -25.71 0.25 27.27
CA MET A 58 -25.51 0.57 25.85
C MET A 58 -24.02 0.71 25.44
N GLY A 59 -23.08 0.66 26.40
CA GLY A 59 -21.64 0.78 26.12
C GLY A 59 -21.19 2.18 25.69
N LEU A 60 -21.91 3.23 26.10
CA LEU A 60 -21.71 4.61 25.61
C LEU A 60 -20.61 5.39 26.35
N LEU A 61 -20.05 4.85 27.44
CA LEU A 61 -18.95 5.46 28.18
C LEU A 61 -17.59 4.85 27.76
N PRO A 62 -16.60 5.67 27.34
CA PRO A 62 -15.25 5.22 27.00
C PRO A 62 -14.45 4.83 28.25
N GLN A 63 -13.23 4.30 28.05
CA GLN A 63 -12.27 4.21 29.15
C GLN A 63 -11.81 5.62 29.59
N VAL A 64 -11.39 5.76 30.85
CA VAL A 64 -11.00 7.08 31.39
C VAL A 64 -9.81 7.67 30.61
N ASN A 65 -8.85 6.84 30.20
CA ASN A 65 -7.68 7.27 29.45
C ASN A 65 -8.06 7.82 28.06
N THR A 66 -8.98 7.15 27.35
CA THR A 66 -9.49 7.61 26.05
C THR A 66 -10.37 8.85 26.19
N PHE A 67 -11.19 8.95 27.24
CA PHE A 67 -11.94 10.17 27.54
C PHE A 67 -11.02 11.38 27.76
N VAL A 68 -9.98 11.24 28.60
CA VAL A 68 -9.05 12.33 28.92
C VAL A 68 -8.18 12.70 27.72
N MET A 69 -7.73 11.72 26.92
CA MET A 69 -7.01 11.99 25.66
C MET A 69 -7.91 12.74 24.67
N TYR A 70 -9.14 12.29 24.46
CA TYR A 70 -10.14 12.99 23.63
C TYR A 70 -10.41 14.42 24.13
N LEU A 71 -10.58 14.60 25.45
CA LEU A 71 -10.86 15.91 26.04
C LEU A 71 -9.71 16.90 25.84
N PHE A 72 -8.46 16.49 26.09
CA PHE A 72 -7.29 17.34 25.84
C PHE A 72 -7.07 17.61 24.35
N GLU A 73 -7.34 16.64 23.47
CA GLU A 73 -7.24 16.82 22.03
C GLU A 73 -8.28 17.81 21.48
N GLN A 74 -9.56 17.68 21.86
CA GLN A 74 -10.59 18.66 21.49
C GLN A 74 -10.29 20.05 22.06
N LEU A 75 -9.69 20.14 23.26
CA LEU A 75 -9.29 21.40 23.88
C LEU A 75 -8.18 22.08 23.08
N ASP A 76 -7.07 21.39 22.79
CA ASP A 76 -5.97 22.01 22.01
C ASP A 76 -6.44 22.40 20.60
N ILE A 77 -7.24 21.56 19.92
CA ILE A 77 -7.79 21.85 18.58
C ILE A 77 -8.75 23.05 18.62
N HIS A 78 -9.82 23.01 19.42
CA HIS A 78 -10.92 23.99 19.33
C HIS A 78 -10.70 25.27 20.16
N VAL A 79 -9.86 25.24 21.20
CA VAL A 79 -9.52 26.43 22.01
C VAL A 79 -8.22 27.06 21.56
N PHE A 80 -7.18 26.27 21.28
CA PHE A 80 -5.83 26.78 20.97
C PHE A 80 -5.37 26.58 19.52
N GLY A 81 -6.22 26.08 18.62
CA GLY A 81 -5.91 25.90 17.19
C GLY A 81 -4.86 24.83 16.89
N GLY A 82 -4.74 23.82 17.76
CA GLY A 82 -3.73 22.77 17.70
C GLY A 82 -4.05 21.61 16.77
N ASN A 83 -3.14 20.62 16.81
CA ASN A 83 -3.20 19.41 15.99
C ASN A 83 -3.72 18.24 16.85
N ALA A 84 -4.05 17.12 16.20
CA ALA A 84 -4.37 15.87 16.89
C ALA A 84 -3.17 15.25 17.62
N SER A 85 -3.43 14.32 18.54
CA SER A 85 -2.46 13.78 19.49
C SER A 85 -2.13 12.29 19.24
N THR A 86 -0.87 11.92 19.43
CA THR A 86 -0.38 10.54 19.29
C THR A 86 -0.59 9.67 20.52
N SER A 87 -0.71 10.27 21.71
CA SER A 87 -0.88 9.58 22.99
C SER A 87 -1.46 10.50 24.07
N LEU A 88 -1.90 9.92 25.19
CA LEU A 88 -2.37 10.68 26.37
C LEU A 88 -1.29 11.65 26.92
N LEU A 89 -0.02 11.24 26.93
CA LEU A 89 1.09 12.10 27.39
C LEU A 89 1.37 13.22 26.38
N ALA A 90 1.31 12.95 25.07
CA ALA A 90 1.42 13.96 24.03
C ALA A 90 0.27 14.98 24.08
N ALA A 91 -0.96 14.53 24.34
CA ALA A 91 -2.13 15.41 24.50
C ALA A 91 -1.96 16.35 25.71
N LEU A 92 -1.58 15.82 26.87
CA LEU A 92 -1.30 16.62 28.06
C LEU A 92 -0.14 17.62 27.83
N TYR A 93 0.93 17.18 27.18
CA TYR A 93 2.08 18.03 26.83
C TYR A 93 1.67 19.17 25.88
N SER A 94 0.88 18.89 24.84
CA SER A 94 0.43 19.92 23.89
C SER A 94 -0.46 20.97 24.58
N VAL A 95 -1.42 20.55 25.40
CA VAL A 95 -2.28 21.46 26.17
C VAL A 95 -1.46 22.30 27.15
N LEU A 96 -0.51 21.71 27.89
CA LEU A 96 0.35 22.46 28.81
C LEU A 96 1.22 23.50 28.08
N ARG A 97 1.81 23.12 26.94
CA ARG A 97 2.58 24.03 26.05
C ARG A 97 1.72 25.20 25.57
N SER A 98 0.47 24.94 25.17
CA SER A 98 -0.47 25.99 24.75
C SER A 98 -0.86 26.92 25.90
N ILE A 99 -1.12 26.38 27.10
CA ILE A 99 -1.42 27.18 28.30
C ILE A 99 -0.25 28.09 28.69
N VAL A 100 0.99 27.57 28.72
CA VAL A 100 2.19 28.37 29.00
C VAL A 100 2.38 29.47 27.95
N THR A 101 2.11 29.17 26.67
CA THR A 101 2.18 30.16 25.59
C THR A 101 1.15 31.27 25.77
N VAL A 102 -0.10 30.93 26.07
CA VAL A 102 -1.17 31.91 26.33
C VAL A 102 -0.83 32.77 27.54
N ALA A 103 -0.30 32.20 28.63
CA ALA A 103 0.11 32.95 29.81
C ALA A 103 1.21 33.98 29.53
N LEU A 104 2.20 33.63 28.69
CA LEU A 104 3.25 34.56 28.27
C LEU A 104 2.71 35.69 27.38
N LEU A 105 1.90 35.37 26.37
CA LEU A 105 1.32 36.36 25.44
C LEU A 105 0.28 37.26 26.13
N TYR A 106 -0.48 36.72 27.07
CA TYR A 106 -1.46 37.45 27.88
C TYR A 106 -0.82 38.62 28.65
N GLY A 107 0.39 38.44 29.18
CA GLY A 107 1.12 39.51 29.87
C GLY A 107 1.35 40.75 29.00
N PHE A 108 1.74 40.55 27.74
CA PHE A 108 1.90 41.64 26.77
C PHE A 108 0.55 42.24 26.34
N CYS A 109 -0.46 41.39 26.11
CA CYS A 109 -1.81 41.84 25.72
C CYS A 109 -2.47 42.71 26.81
N TYR A 110 -2.49 42.22 28.06
CA TYR A 110 -3.05 42.94 29.21
C TYR A 110 -2.29 44.23 29.52
N GLY A 111 -0.94 44.20 29.47
CA GLY A 111 -0.13 45.41 29.64
C GLY A 111 -0.48 46.49 28.62
N ALA A 112 -0.70 46.10 27.36
CA ALA A 112 -1.01 47.03 26.29
C ALA A 112 -2.44 47.57 26.33
N LEU A 113 -3.40 46.81 26.84
CA LEU A 113 -4.79 47.21 26.99
C LEU A 113 -5.07 48.01 28.27
N LYS A 114 -4.10 48.04 29.21
CA LYS A 114 -4.14 48.83 30.44
C LYS A 114 -3.69 50.28 30.25
N GLU A 115 -2.87 50.57 29.24
CA GLU A 115 -2.53 51.93 28.82
C GLU A 115 -3.69 52.57 28.04
N SER A 116 -3.78 53.90 28.02
CA SER A 116 -4.89 54.61 27.36
C SER A 116 -4.67 54.76 25.85
N TRP A 117 -5.46 54.05 25.03
CA TRP A 117 -5.35 54.11 23.56
C TRP A 117 -5.94 55.42 23.01
N GLU A 118 -5.11 56.29 22.44
CA GLU A 118 -5.58 57.39 21.60
C GLU A 118 -6.20 56.84 20.30
N PRO A 119 -7.25 57.48 19.72
CA PRO A 119 -7.92 56.95 18.52
C PRO A 119 -7.03 56.82 17.27
N HIS A 120 -5.90 57.51 17.22
CA HIS A 120 -5.00 57.57 16.07
C HIS A 120 -3.63 56.90 16.31
N HIS A 121 -3.38 56.34 17.50
CA HIS A 121 -2.08 55.75 17.86
C HIS A 121 -2.22 54.36 18.47
N ILE A 122 -1.51 53.39 17.90
CA ILE A 122 -1.46 52.02 18.38
C ILE A 122 -0.33 51.92 19.43
N PRO A 123 -0.58 51.42 20.65
CA PRO A 123 0.49 51.20 21.62
C PRO A 123 1.57 50.27 21.07
N VAL A 124 2.83 50.64 21.25
CA VAL A 124 3.99 49.84 20.82
C VAL A 124 3.94 48.44 21.44
N LEU A 125 3.51 48.33 22.71
CA LEU A 125 3.38 47.05 23.41
C LEU A 125 2.33 46.12 22.77
N PHE A 126 1.22 46.65 22.24
CA PHE A 126 0.23 45.86 21.51
C PHE A 126 0.81 45.35 20.17
N SER A 127 1.59 46.19 19.49
CA SER A 127 2.28 45.81 18.26
C SER A 127 3.36 44.73 18.51
N VAL A 128 4.04 44.77 19.66
CA VAL A 128 4.96 43.71 20.12
C VAL A 128 4.19 42.41 20.37
N PHE A 129 3.06 42.47 21.08
CA PHE A 129 2.17 41.31 21.26
C PHE A 129 1.77 40.71 19.90
N CYS A 130 1.34 41.52 18.93
CA CYS A 130 0.97 41.06 17.59
C CYS A 130 2.12 40.38 16.83
N GLY A 131 3.33 40.95 16.86
CA GLY A 131 4.51 40.34 16.25
C GLY A 131 4.89 38.99 16.88
N LEU A 132 4.90 38.92 18.22
CA LEU A 132 5.16 37.70 18.97
C LEU A 132 4.07 36.63 18.76
N LEU A 133 2.80 37.04 18.70
CA LEU A 133 1.66 36.17 18.49
C LEU A 133 1.77 35.40 17.16
N VAL A 134 2.10 36.07 16.05
CA VAL A 134 2.28 35.42 14.74
C VAL A 134 3.51 34.50 14.76
N ALA A 135 4.64 34.96 15.31
CA ALA A 135 5.87 34.17 15.38
C ALA A 135 5.73 32.90 16.23
N VAL A 136 5.09 32.98 17.39
CA VAL A 136 4.89 31.82 18.26
C VAL A 136 3.80 30.89 17.70
N SER A 137 2.75 31.41 17.06
CA SER A 137 1.77 30.59 16.34
C SER A 137 2.42 29.79 15.20
N TYR A 138 3.33 30.42 14.44
CA TYR A 138 4.13 29.75 13.42
C TYR A 138 4.97 28.63 14.01
N HIS A 139 5.72 28.87 15.10
CA HIS A 139 6.53 27.84 15.75
C HIS A 139 5.69 26.68 16.32
N LEU A 140 4.59 26.97 17.01
CA LEU A 140 3.69 25.95 17.58
C LEU A 140 3.00 25.09 16.51
N SER A 141 2.80 25.62 15.30
CA SER A 141 2.29 24.83 14.16
C SER A 141 3.34 23.87 13.58
N ARG A 142 4.64 24.10 13.83
CA ARG A 142 5.78 23.36 13.25
C ARG A 142 6.39 22.30 14.16
N GLN A 143 5.98 22.26 15.44
CA GLN A 143 6.33 21.22 16.40
C GLN A 143 5.34 20.05 16.34
N SER A 144 5.84 18.81 16.52
CA SER A 144 5.01 17.61 16.70
C SER A 144 4.25 17.61 18.03
N SER A 145 3.24 16.74 18.13
CA SER A 145 2.58 16.39 19.41
C SER A 145 3.45 15.46 20.28
N ASP A 146 4.19 14.53 19.67
CA ASP A 146 5.12 13.65 20.39
C ASP A 146 6.45 14.38 20.72
N PRO A 147 6.84 14.46 22.02
CA PRO A 147 8.13 15.02 22.43
C PRO A 147 9.30 14.03 22.34
N SER A 148 9.09 12.74 22.04
CA SER A 148 10.14 11.69 22.15
C SER A 148 11.42 12.02 21.36
N VAL A 149 11.29 12.44 20.10
CA VAL A 149 12.42 12.78 19.24
C VAL A 149 13.18 13.99 19.77
N LEU A 150 12.45 15.02 20.23
CA LEU A 150 13.00 16.24 20.83
C LEU A 150 13.77 15.94 22.12
N ILE A 151 13.19 15.12 23.01
CA ILE A 151 13.87 14.65 24.23
C ILE A 151 15.15 13.88 23.87
N SER A 152 15.10 13.00 22.86
CA SER A 152 16.29 12.25 22.43
C SER A 152 17.40 13.13 21.81
N LEU A 153 17.03 14.25 21.20
CA LEU A 153 17.95 15.26 20.66
C LEU A 153 18.57 16.10 21.79
N ILE A 154 17.77 16.48 22.79
CA ILE A 154 18.24 17.18 23.99
C ILE A 154 19.22 16.27 24.76
N GLN A 155 18.86 15.00 24.97
CA GLN A 155 19.74 14.01 25.61
C GLN A 155 21.06 13.83 24.86
N SER A 156 21.05 13.68 23.53
CA SER A 156 22.29 13.50 22.75
C SER A 156 23.18 14.74 22.67
N LYS A 157 22.65 15.94 23.00
CA LYS A 157 23.43 17.19 23.06
C LYS A 157 23.89 17.56 24.47
N ILE A 158 23.15 17.20 25.52
CA ILE A 158 23.47 17.55 26.91
C ILE A 158 24.23 16.42 27.62
N LEU A 159 23.93 15.17 27.32
CA LEU A 159 24.44 14.01 28.07
C LEU A 159 24.90 12.87 27.12
N PRO A 160 25.96 13.08 26.32
CA PRO A 160 26.43 12.10 25.33
C PRO A 160 27.00 10.82 25.94
N SER A 161 27.43 10.85 27.21
CA SER A 161 28.22 9.82 27.89
C SER A 161 27.42 8.72 28.60
N LEU A 162 26.16 8.47 28.20
CA LEU A 162 25.33 7.36 28.71
C LEU A 162 24.89 6.39 27.60
N LYS A 163 25.72 6.25 26.56
CA LYS A 163 25.53 5.30 25.46
C LYS A 163 26.81 4.56 25.11
N ASP A 164 27.47 4.00 26.13
CA ASP A 164 28.39 2.90 25.89
C ASP A 164 27.61 1.74 25.26
N LYS A 165 28.00 1.35 24.05
CA LYS A 165 27.53 0.11 23.42
C LYS A 165 28.25 -1.06 24.09
N ASN A 166 27.53 -2.12 24.45
CA ASN A 166 28.19 -3.39 24.73
C ASN A 166 28.94 -3.84 23.46
N PRO A 167 30.26 -4.12 23.52
CA PRO A 167 31.04 -4.48 22.33
C PRO A 167 30.88 -5.96 21.93
N GLU A 168 30.24 -6.78 22.75
CA GLU A 168 30.11 -8.24 22.57
C GLU A 168 28.84 -8.68 21.82
N ASP A 169 28.07 -7.76 21.24
CA ASP A 169 26.82 -8.08 20.55
C ASP A 169 27.04 -8.17 19.02
N PRO A 170 27.06 -9.36 18.40
CA PRO A 170 27.38 -9.52 16.97
C PRO A 170 26.34 -8.89 16.04
N PHE A 171 25.16 -8.56 16.56
CA PHE A 171 24.09 -7.89 15.81
C PHE A 171 24.26 -6.36 15.72
N SER A 172 25.34 -5.82 16.30
CA SER A 172 25.61 -4.38 16.37
C SER A 172 26.03 -3.72 15.03
N GLU A 173 26.28 -4.50 13.98
CA GLU A 173 26.62 -4.01 12.63
C GLU A 173 25.41 -3.40 11.89
N VAL A 174 24.18 -3.88 12.15
CA VAL A 174 22.97 -3.45 11.43
C VAL A 174 22.32 -2.23 12.10
N HIS A 175 23.00 -1.08 12.03
CA HIS A 175 22.51 0.19 12.57
C HIS A 175 21.48 0.86 11.64
N ASP A 176 20.23 0.97 12.08
CA ASP A 176 19.17 1.64 11.30
C ASP A 176 19.46 3.16 11.19
N PRO A 177 19.65 3.74 9.99
CA PRO A 177 19.97 5.16 9.84
C PRO A 177 18.77 6.10 10.09
N LEU A 178 17.55 5.56 10.17
CA LEU A 178 16.32 6.33 10.25
C LEU A 178 16.19 7.24 11.50
N PRO A 179 16.51 6.79 12.74
CA PRO A 179 16.40 7.63 13.93
C PRO A 179 17.38 8.81 13.92
N GLU A 180 18.50 8.69 13.21
CA GLU A 180 19.50 9.76 13.09
C GLU A 180 19.09 10.78 12.03
N LYS A 181 18.58 10.33 10.87
CA LYS A 181 17.92 11.19 9.88
C LYS A 181 16.77 12.01 10.49
N LEU A 182 15.99 11.41 11.40
CA LEU A 182 14.93 12.10 12.15
C LEU A 182 15.48 13.17 13.11
N ARG A 183 16.49 12.84 13.92
CA ARG A 183 17.14 13.84 14.81
C ARG A 183 17.77 15.00 14.03
N ALA A 184 18.40 14.71 12.88
CA ALA A 184 18.94 15.74 12.00
C ALA A 184 17.83 16.65 11.46
N SER A 185 16.73 16.07 10.95
CA SER A 185 15.58 16.81 10.43
C SER A 185 14.94 17.73 11.48
N VAL A 186 14.79 17.26 12.73
CA VAL A 186 14.28 18.08 13.84
C VAL A 186 15.26 19.18 14.23
N ASN A 187 16.56 18.89 14.29
CA ASN A 187 17.59 19.89 14.58
C ASN A 187 17.63 21.01 13.53
N GLU A 188 17.59 20.67 12.23
CA GLU A 188 17.53 21.67 11.15
C GLU A 188 16.28 22.52 11.21
N ARG A 189 15.11 21.92 11.50
CA ARG A 189 13.87 22.66 11.70
C ARG A 189 14.00 23.63 12.86
N LEU A 190 14.47 23.22 14.04
CA LEU A 190 14.65 24.11 15.20
C LEU A 190 15.60 25.29 14.91
N GLN A 191 16.68 25.07 14.15
CA GLN A 191 17.58 26.15 13.73
C GLN A 191 16.90 27.12 12.75
N SER A 192 16.16 26.60 11.77
CA SER A 192 15.41 27.42 10.81
C SER A 192 14.26 28.17 11.47
N ASP A 193 13.57 27.56 12.44
CA ASP A 193 12.49 28.17 13.22
C ASP A 193 13.00 29.35 14.02
N LEU A 194 14.14 29.24 14.71
CA LEU A 194 14.73 30.34 15.48
C LEU A 194 14.96 31.58 14.61
N ILE A 195 15.50 31.40 13.40
CA ILE A 195 15.75 32.50 12.45
C ILE A 195 14.43 33.07 11.92
N VAL A 196 13.53 32.19 11.43
CA VAL A 196 12.29 32.61 10.78
C VAL A 196 11.32 33.26 11.76
N CYS A 197 11.22 32.79 13.00
CA CYS A 197 10.37 33.40 14.03
C CYS A 197 10.84 34.82 14.41
N VAL A 198 12.15 35.09 14.45
CA VAL A 198 12.68 36.44 14.66
C VAL A 198 12.33 37.36 13.49
N VAL A 199 12.47 36.88 12.24
CA VAL A 199 12.09 37.65 11.04
C VAL A 199 10.59 37.92 11.00
N ILE A 200 9.74 36.92 11.30
CA ILE A 200 8.28 37.06 11.39
C ILE A 200 7.91 38.08 12.48
N ALA A 201 8.50 37.98 13.68
CA ALA A 201 8.20 38.88 14.78
C ALA A 201 8.52 40.34 14.44
N VAL A 202 9.71 40.61 13.87
CA VAL A 202 10.13 41.96 13.46
C VAL A 202 9.28 42.50 12.30
N LEU A 203 8.98 41.67 11.30
CA LEU A 203 8.21 42.07 10.12
C LEU A 203 6.75 42.41 10.50
N TYR A 204 6.07 41.56 11.26
CA TYR A 204 4.69 41.83 11.68
C TYR A 204 4.60 42.91 12.75
N PHE A 205 5.60 43.07 13.63
CA PHE A 205 5.73 44.24 14.49
C PHE A 205 5.80 45.53 13.66
N ALA A 206 6.67 45.59 12.64
CA ALA A 206 6.84 46.78 11.81
C ALA A 206 5.56 47.13 11.01
N ILE A 207 4.90 46.13 10.42
CA ILE A 207 3.60 46.33 9.74
C ILE A 207 2.55 46.85 10.73
N HIS A 208 2.47 46.27 11.93
CA HIS A 208 1.48 46.67 12.93
C HIS A 208 1.74 48.08 13.51
N VAL A 209 2.99 48.45 13.75
CA VAL A 209 3.40 49.81 14.18
C VAL A 209 3.11 50.86 13.11
N SER A 210 3.16 50.50 11.81
CA SER A 210 3.01 51.45 10.69
C SER A 210 1.61 52.06 10.51
N THR A 211 0.68 51.83 11.45
CA THR A 211 -0.73 52.27 11.48
C THR A 211 -1.59 51.95 10.25
N VAL A 212 -1.07 51.19 9.29
CA VAL A 212 -1.74 50.68 8.08
C VAL A 212 -3.13 50.08 8.37
N PHE A 213 -3.28 49.30 9.43
CA PHE A 213 -4.56 48.68 9.82
C PHE A 213 -5.62 49.67 10.34
N ILE A 214 -5.24 50.90 10.72
CA ILE A 214 -6.18 51.96 11.10
C ILE A 214 -6.38 52.94 9.93
N ALA A 215 -5.30 53.41 9.33
CA ALA A 215 -5.31 54.46 8.32
C ALA A 215 -6.03 54.07 7.00
N LEU A 216 -6.18 52.78 6.71
CA LEU A 216 -6.79 52.27 5.47
C LEU A 216 -8.11 51.51 5.70
N GLN A 217 -8.63 51.46 6.92
CA GLN A 217 -9.97 50.92 7.18
C GLN A 217 -11.08 51.90 6.74
N PRO A 218 -12.24 51.41 6.28
CA PRO A 218 -12.63 50.00 6.17
C PRO A 218 -12.17 49.30 4.87
N PHE A 219 -11.60 50.04 3.91
CA PHE A 219 -11.27 49.52 2.57
C PHE A 219 -10.28 48.36 2.58
N LEU A 220 -9.25 48.43 3.43
CA LEU A 220 -8.24 47.38 3.59
C LEU A 220 -8.87 46.02 3.94
N SER A 221 -9.84 46.00 4.87
CA SER A 221 -10.53 44.77 5.29
C SER A 221 -11.19 44.08 4.09
N TYR A 222 -11.99 44.81 3.30
CA TYR A 222 -12.69 44.25 2.13
C TYR A 222 -11.72 43.77 1.04
N VAL A 223 -10.61 44.47 0.81
CA VAL A 223 -9.57 44.04 -0.13
C VAL A 223 -8.91 42.75 0.33
N LEU A 224 -8.55 42.65 1.62
CA LEU A 224 -7.95 41.43 2.19
C LEU A 224 -8.93 40.25 2.12
N TYR A 225 -10.23 40.45 2.40
CA TYR A 225 -11.24 39.40 2.27
C TYR A 225 -11.47 38.93 0.84
N ALA A 226 -11.54 39.85 -0.13
CA ALA A 226 -11.68 39.49 -1.55
C ALA A 226 -10.44 38.75 -2.08
N LEU A 227 -9.25 39.15 -1.66
CA LEU A 227 -7.99 38.51 -2.05
C LEU A 227 -7.84 37.14 -1.40
N LEU A 228 -8.14 36.99 -0.11
CA LEU A 228 -8.17 35.68 0.57
C LEU A 228 -9.21 34.74 -0.05
N GLY A 229 -10.41 35.23 -0.33
CA GLY A 229 -11.49 34.44 -0.94
C GLY A 229 -11.13 33.94 -2.35
N SER A 230 -10.53 34.79 -3.18
CA SER A 230 -10.11 34.42 -4.54
C SER A 230 -8.88 33.50 -4.58
N VAL A 231 -7.86 33.75 -3.74
CA VAL A 231 -6.70 32.85 -3.61
C VAL A 231 -7.11 31.50 -3.01
N GLY A 232 -7.96 31.48 -1.99
CA GLY A 232 -8.49 30.25 -1.40
C GLY A 232 -9.33 29.43 -2.37
N LEU A 233 -10.23 30.07 -3.12
CA LEU A 233 -11.03 29.43 -4.18
C LEU A 233 -10.13 28.83 -5.28
N LEU A 234 -9.09 29.55 -5.72
CA LEU A 234 -8.14 29.04 -6.70
C LEU A 234 -7.35 27.83 -6.17
N THR A 235 -6.87 27.92 -4.92
CA THR A 235 -5.90 26.97 -4.33
C THR A 235 -6.55 25.69 -3.82
N HIS A 236 -7.73 25.78 -3.20
CA HIS A 236 -8.39 24.67 -2.50
C HIS A 236 -9.64 24.13 -3.20
N TYR A 237 -10.23 24.88 -4.15
CA TYR A 237 -11.39 24.41 -4.92
C TYR A 237 -11.04 24.16 -6.40
N LEU A 238 -10.60 25.17 -7.15
CA LEU A 238 -10.38 25.04 -8.59
C LEU A 238 -9.20 24.12 -8.92
N LEU A 239 -8.00 24.43 -8.42
CA LEU A 239 -6.79 23.69 -8.79
C LEU A 239 -6.85 22.19 -8.39
N PRO A 240 -7.41 21.79 -7.24
CA PRO A 240 -7.61 20.38 -6.90
C PRO A 240 -8.64 19.69 -7.80
N GLN A 241 -9.78 20.32 -8.10
CA GLN A 241 -10.82 19.72 -8.98
C GLN A 241 -10.29 19.46 -10.40
N VAL A 242 -9.50 20.39 -10.94
CA VAL A 242 -8.88 20.28 -12.28
C VAL A 242 -7.80 19.18 -12.34
N ARG A 243 -7.23 18.79 -11.18
CA ARG A 243 -6.24 17.70 -11.02
C ARG A 243 -6.84 16.32 -10.68
N LYS A 244 -8.06 16.24 -10.13
CA LYS A 244 -8.73 14.96 -9.78
C LYS A 244 -8.92 14.08 -11.02
N GLN A 245 -8.90 12.76 -10.84
CA GLN A 245 -9.16 11.79 -11.91
C GLN A 245 -10.50 12.05 -12.64
N LEU A 246 -11.56 12.39 -11.91
CA LEU A 246 -12.90 12.69 -12.44
C LEU A 246 -13.37 14.11 -12.05
N PRO A 247 -12.91 15.18 -12.74
CA PRO A 247 -13.26 16.56 -12.39
C PRO A 247 -14.77 16.80 -12.32
N TRP A 248 -15.24 17.30 -11.16
CA TRP A 248 -16.65 17.51 -10.80
C TRP A 248 -17.59 16.28 -10.95
N TYR A 249 -17.05 15.08 -11.15
CA TYR A 249 -17.80 13.88 -11.60
C TYR A 249 -18.62 14.16 -12.88
N CYS A 250 -18.03 14.89 -13.82
CA CYS A 250 -18.61 15.16 -15.15
C CYS A 250 -17.62 14.82 -16.28
N PHE A 251 -16.33 15.06 -16.09
CA PHE A 251 -15.28 14.69 -17.05
C PHE A 251 -14.69 13.32 -16.73
N SER A 252 -14.35 12.54 -17.76
CA SER A 252 -13.83 11.17 -17.61
C SER A 252 -12.34 11.10 -17.22
N HIS A 253 -11.59 12.19 -17.40
CA HIS A 253 -10.15 12.25 -17.14
C HIS A 253 -9.74 13.56 -16.46
N PRO A 254 -8.58 13.63 -15.77
CA PRO A 254 -8.03 14.88 -15.26
C PRO A 254 -7.69 15.85 -16.39
N LEU A 255 -7.93 17.14 -16.16
CA LEU A 255 -7.59 18.22 -17.10
C LEU A 255 -6.09 18.59 -17.00
N LEU A 256 -5.56 18.72 -15.77
CA LEU A 256 -4.13 18.88 -15.52
C LEU A 256 -3.46 17.51 -15.31
N LYS A 257 -3.03 16.90 -16.41
CA LYS A 257 -2.37 15.59 -16.43
C LYS A 257 -0.91 15.68 -15.98
N THR A 258 -0.46 14.66 -15.23
CA THR A 258 0.96 14.42 -14.93
C THR A 258 1.68 13.83 -16.14
N LYS A 259 3.02 13.90 -16.17
CA LYS A 259 3.85 13.36 -17.26
C LYS A 259 3.74 11.83 -17.36
N GLU A 260 3.54 11.21 -16.21
CA GLU A 260 3.47 9.78 -15.95
C GLU A 260 2.11 9.17 -16.35
N TYR A 261 1.07 9.99 -16.55
CA TYR A 261 -0.31 9.56 -16.81
C TYR A 261 -0.41 8.54 -17.97
N TYR A 262 0.33 8.75 -19.05
CA TYR A 262 0.34 7.88 -20.24
C TYR A 262 1.45 6.81 -20.25
N GLN A 263 2.33 6.76 -19.25
CA GLN A 263 3.39 5.75 -19.18
C GLN A 263 2.81 4.42 -18.66
N PHE A 264 3.13 3.29 -19.30
CA PHE A 264 2.72 1.97 -18.82
C PHE A 264 3.50 1.58 -17.56
N GLU A 265 4.82 1.59 -17.65
CA GLU A 265 5.75 1.48 -16.52
C GLU A 265 6.41 2.84 -16.24
N VAL A 266 6.68 3.12 -14.96
CA VAL A 266 7.42 4.30 -14.52
C VAL A 266 8.85 3.90 -14.13
N ARG A 267 9.85 4.62 -14.64
CA ARG A 267 11.27 4.31 -14.45
C ARG A 267 12.02 5.27 -13.52
N ASP A 268 11.46 6.46 -13.29
CA ASP A 268 12.06 7.56 -12.53
C ASP A 268 11.06 8.10 -11.49
N ALA A 269 11.56 8.85 -10.49
CA ALA A 269 10.69 9.57 -9.55
C ALA A 269 9.82 10.63 -10.27
N ALA A 270 8.54 10.75 -9.88
CA ALA A 270 7.55 11.61 -10.54
C ALA A 270 8.01 13.06 -10.72
N HIS A 271 7.86 13.60 -11.93
CA HIS A 271 8.37 14.90 -12.32
C HIS A 271 7.53 16.06 -11.76
N VAL A 272 8.17 17.05 -11.10
CA VAL A 272 7.45 18.20 -10.51
C VAL A 272 6.90 19.14 -11.60
N MET A 273 5.58 19.18 -11.73
CA MET A 273 4.89 19.94 -12.77
C MET A 273 4.73 21.42 -12.41
N TRP A 274 4.55 22.29 -13.41
CA TRP A 274 4.43 23.74 -13.20
C TRP A 274 3.26 24.13 -12.28
N PHE A 275 2.14 23.41 -12.36
CA PHE A 275 0.96 23.63 -11.52
C PHE A 275 1.17 23.19 -10.06
N GLU A 276 2.08 22.24 -9.79
CA GLU A 276 2.46 21.87 -8.43
C GLU A 276 3.31 22.98 -7.78
N LYS A 277 4.23 23.57 -8.55
CA LYS A 277 5.01 24.74 -8.13
C LYS A 277 4.08 25.93 -7.85
N LEU A 278 3.08 26.17 -8.70
CA LEU A 278 2.06 27.20 -8.48
C LEU A 278 1.25 26.95 -7.19
N HIS A 279 0.78 25.71 -6.96
CA HIS A 279 0.06 25.35 -5.74
C HIS A 279 0.88 25.63 -4.48
N VAL A 280 2.16 25.21 -4.47
CA VAL A 280 3.09 25.45 -3.35
C VAL A 280 3.32 26.95 -3.10
N TRP A 281 3.47 27.76 -4.15
CA TRP A 281 3.62 29.22 -4.01
C TRP A 281 2.35 29.92 -3.53
N LEU A 282 1.17 29.49 -4.01
CA LEU A 282 -0.11 30.01 -3.51
C LEU A 282 -0.32 29.67 -2.04
N LEU A 283 -0.08 28.41 -1.62
CA LEU A 283 -0.10 27.99 -0.22
C LEU A 283 0.90 28.77 0.65
N PHE A 284 2.09 29.10 0.11
CA PHE A 284 3.08 29.90 0.83
C PHE A 284 2.58 31.32 1.09
N VAL A 285 2.03 32.00 0.07
CA VAL A 285 1.46 33.35 0.19
C VAL A 285 0.23 33.34 1.12
N GLU A 286 -0.66 32.37 0.95
CA GLU A 286 -1.88 32.22 1.76
C GLU A 286 -1.54 32.07 3.26
N LYS A 287 -0.67 31.11 3.61
CA LYS A 287 -0.28 30.83 5.00
C LYS A 287 0.57 31.92 5.63
N ASN A 288 1.58 32.44 4.92
CA ASN A 288 2.61 33.28 5.53
C ASN A 288 2.38 34.78 5.34
N ILE A 289 1.38 35.19 4.55
CA ILE A 289 1.03 36.59 4.29
C ILE A 289 -0.47 36.84 4.52
N LEU A 290 -1.37 36.09 3.85
CA LEU A 290 -2.79 36.46 3.83
C LEU A 290 -3.52 36.21 5.16
N TYR A 291 -3.45 34.99 5.72
CA TYR A 291 -4.11 34.72 7.00
C TYR A 291 -3.58 35.61 8.14
N PRO A 292 -2.25 35.83 8.31
CA PRO A 292 -1.75 36.76 9.32
C PRO A 292 -2.23 38.20 9.14
N LEU A 293 -2.24 38.75 7.93
CA LEU A 293 -2.73 40.11 7.69
C LEU A 293 -4.23 40.27 8.00
N VAL A 294 -5.05 39.29 7.62
CA VAL A 294 -6.50 39.29 7.95
C VAL A 294 -6.71 39.22 9.46
N ILE A 295 -6.03 38.30 10.16
CA ILE A 295 -6.24 38.12 11.59
C ILE A 295 -5.69 39.32 12.39
N LEU A 296 -4.57 39.93 11.96
CA LEU A 296 -4.06 41.16 12.58
C LEU A 296 -4.97 42.37 12.34
N ASN A 297 -5.63 42.47 11.18
CA ASN A 297 -6.63 43.52 10.92
C ASN A 297 -7.81 43.43 11.90
N GLU A 298 -8.33 42.23 12.14
CA GLU A 298 -9.46 42.02 13.06
C GLU A 298 -9.07 42.06 14.54
N LEU A 299 -7.84 41.67 14.89
CA LEU A 299 -7.27 41.95 16.21
C LEU A 299 -7.16 43.45 16.46
N SER A 300 -6.69 44.23 15.48
CA SER A 300 -6.56 45.69 15.57
C SER A 300 -7.92 46.38 15.78
N GLY A 301 -8.94 45.98 15.00
CA GLY A 301 -10.29 46.54 15.10
C GLY A 301 -11.03 46.13 16.38
N SER A 302 -10.97 44.84 16.74
CA SER A 302 -11.78 44.29 17.83
C SER A 302 -11.25 44.60 19.24
N ALA A 303 -9.93 44.80 19.40
CA ALA A 303 -9.28 44.84 20.72
C ALA A 303 -9.86 45.92 21.66
N ARG A 304 -10.05 47.15 21.15
CA ARG A 304 -10.58 48.29 21.93
C ARG A 304 -12.03 48.08 22.37
N GLU A 305 -12.86 47.48 21.54
CA GLU A 305 -14.26 47.22 21.87
C GLU A 305 -14.37 46.09 22.91
N LEU A 306 -13.59 45.02 22.75
CA LEU A 306 -13.67 43.85 23.61
C LEU A 306 -13.12 44.09 25.03
N ALA A 307 -12.01 44.84 25.15
CA ALA A 307 -11.45 45.25 26.44
C ALA A 307 -12.28 46.33 27.16
N SER A 308 -13.34 46.85 26.54
CA SER A 308 -14.18 47.87 27.18
C SER A 308 -14.98 47.28 28.37
N PRO A 309 -15.21 48.06 29.44
CA PRO A 309 -15.98 47.61 30.61
C PRO A 309 -17.50 47.46 30.31
N LYS A 310 -17.91 47.61 29.05
CA LYS A 310 -19.27 47.30 28.57
C LYS A 310 -19.42 45.90 27.97
N LYS A 311 -18.31 45.19 27.70
CA LYS A 311 -18.32 43.82 27.14
C LYS A 311 -17.68 42.81 28.10
N LEU A 312 -16.36 42.62 28.00
CA LEU A 312 -15.63 41.60 28.76
C LEU A 312 -14.64 42.16 29.79
N ASP A 313 -14.53 43.49 29.90
CA ASP A 313 -13.51 44.17 30.72
C ASP A 313 -12.06 43.84 30.28
N THR A 314 -11.09 44.56 30.83
CA THR A 314 -9.69 44.53 30.35
C THR A 314 -9.03 43.16 30.59
N GLU A 315 -9.31 42.50 31.71
CA GLU A 315 -8.71 41.20 32.07
C GLU A 315 -9.22 40.06 31.18
N VAL A 316 -10.53 39.86 31.06
CA VAL A 316 -11.07 38.76 30.23
C VAL A 316 -10.99 39.10 28.74
N GLY A 317 -11.11 40.38 28.36
CA GLY A 317 -10.85 40.84 27.00
C GLY A 317 -9.45 40.48 26.51
N ALA A 318 -8.40 40.80 27.29
CA ALA A 318 -7.02 40.46 26.95
C ALA A 318 -6.78 38.95 26.80
N LEU A 319 -7.41 38.12 27.64
CA LEU A 319 -7.33 36.67 27.54
C LEU A 319 -8.02 36.14 26.28
N MET A 320 -9.24 36.63 25.98
CA MET A 320 -10.00 36.21 24.80
C MET A 320 -9.31 36.64 23.50
N ILE A 321 -8.74 37.84 23.43
CA ILE A 321 -7.92 38.31 22.30
C ILE A 321 -6.72 37.38 22.08
N THR A 322 -6.02 37.01 23.15
CA THR A 322 -4.85 36.13 23.11
C THR A 322 -5.21 34.72 22.61
N VAL A 323 -6.27 34.12 23.16
CA VAL A 323 -6.71 32.76 22.80
C VAL A 323 -7.28 32.73 21.38
N ALA A 324 -8.10 33.72 21.00
CA ALA A 324 -8.69 33.78 19.65
C ALA A 324 -7.64 34.01 18.56
N GLY A 325 -6.73 34.97 18.77
CA GLY A 325 -5.62 35.22 17.85
C GLY A 325 -4.72 34.00 17.67
N LEU A 326 -4.31 33.36 18.78
CA LEU A 326 -3.46 32.15 18.75
C LEU A 326 -4.13 31.02 17.96
N LYS A 327 -5.42 30.75 18.24
CA LYS A 327 -6.17 29.70 17.55
C LYS A 327 -6.26 29.95 16.05
N LEU A 328 -6.70 31.14 15.65
CA LEU A 328 -6.94 31.46 14.24
C LEU A 328 -5.63 31.43 13.42
N LEU A 329 -4.52 31.88 14.01
CA LEU A 329 -3.20 31.82 13.35
C LEU A 329 -2.66 30.38 13.28
N ARG A 330 -2.64 29.65 14.40
CA ARG A 330 -2.11 28.28 14.47
C ARG A 330 -2.92 27.31 13.59
N SER A 331 -4.25 27.43 13.57
CA SER A 331 -5.11 26.62 12.72
C SER A 331 -4.91 26.92 11.23
N SER A 332 -4.71 28.19 10.85
CA SER A 332 -4.40 28.59 9.46
C SER A 332 -3.05 28.05 8.98
N TYR A 333 -2.03 28.04 9.86
CA TYR A 333 -0.73 27.45 9.54
C TYR A 333 -0.78 25.92 9.39
N SER A 334 -1.53 25.21 10.24
CA SER A 334 -1.68 23.74 10.12
C SER A 334 -2.59 23.34 8.95
N SER A 335 -3.83 23.85 8.91
CA SER A 335 -4.90 23.41 8.01
C SER A 335 -5.66 24.60 7.37
N PRO A 336 -5.22 25.10 6.20
CA PRO A 336 -5.84 26.24 5.51
C PRO A 336 -7.10 25.86 4.72
N THR A 337 -7.23 24.59 4.35
CA THR A 337 -8.08 24.06 3.26
C THR A 337 -9.55 24.52 3.29
N TYR A 338 -10.09 24.79 4.49
CA TYR A 338 -11.46 25.22 4.70
C TYR A 338 -11.58 26.60 5.39
N GLN A 339 -10.47 27.23 5.78
CA GLN A 339 -10.49 28.49 6.54
C GLN A 339 -11.01 29.65 5.69
N TYR A 340 -10.64 29.72 4.40
CA TYR A 340 -11.14 30.75 3.48
C TYR A 340 -12.68 30.74 3.37
N VAL A 341 -13.32 29.57 3.40
CA VAL A 341 -14.79 29.41 3.41
C VAL A 341 -15.37 29.89 4.74
N SER A 342 -14.78 29.45 5.86
CA SER A 342 -15.22 29.84 7.21
C SER A 342 -15.14 31.36 7.39
N ILE A 343 -14.04 31.99 6.98
CA ILE A 343 -13.85 33.45 7.07
C ILE A 343 -14.84 34.18 6.16
N LEU A 344 -14.92 33.81 4.87
CA LEU A 344 -15.79 34.48 3.91
C LEU A 344 -17.27 34.41 4.33
N PHE A 345 -17.74 33.24 4.78
CA PHE A 345 -19.11 33.11 5.28
C PHE A 345 -19.34 33.93 6.55
N THR A 346 -18.41 33.91 7.51
CA THR A 346 -18.54 34.69 8.77
C THR A 346 -18.63 36.18 8.47
N VAL A 347 -17.78 36.69 7.58
CA VAL A 347 -17.83 38.09 7.12
C VAL A 347 -19.19 38.39 6.49
N LEU A 348 -19.65 37.57 5.53
CA LEU A 348 -20.93 37.82 4.85
C LEU A 348 -22.11 37.83 5.84
N PHE A 349 -22.22 36.78 6.66
CA PHE A 349 -23.31 36.58 7.60
C PHE A 349 -23.39 37.70 8.66
N PHE A 350 -22.27 38.08 9.28
CA PHE A 350 -22.27 39.08 10.36
C PHE A 350 -22.15 40.53 9.88
N THR A 351 -21.67 40.81 8.66
CA THR A 351 -21.59 42.20 8.16
C THR A 351 -22.80 42.64 7.35
N PHE A 352 -23.47 41.72 6.63
CA PHE A 352 -24.64 42.03 5.79
C PHE A 352 -25.96 41.51 6.38
N ASP A 353 -26.06 40.21 6.66
CA ASP A 353 -27.37 39.58 6.98
C ASP A 353 -27.83 39.79 8.45
N TYR A 354 -26.97 39.44 9.41
CA TYR A 354 -27.30 39.33 10.84
C TYR A 354 -26.40 40.19 11.73
N ARG A 355 -26.14 41.43 11.32
CA ARG A 355 -25.27 42.38 12.04
C ARG A 355 -25.65 42.66 13.50
N HIS A 356 -26.90 42.41 13.90
CA HIS A 356 -27.37 42.54 15.28
C HIS A 356 -27.00 41.36 16.19
N LEU A 357 -26.44 40.26 15.64
CA LEU A 357 -25.93 39.10 16.39
C LEU A 357 -24.39 39.10 16.53
N SER A 358 -23.68 40.04 15.88
CA SER A 358 -22.22 40.15 15.95
C SER A 358 -21.79 40.73 17.30
N GLU A 359 -20.82 40.10 17.95
CA GLU A 359 -20.18 40.67 19.15
C GLU A 359 -18.93 41.45 18.78
N THR A 360 -17.98 40.78 18.12
CA THR A 360 -16.83 41.37 17.42
C THR A 360 -16.40 40.36 16.38
N LEU A 361 -15.95 40.78 15.20
CA LEU A 361 -15.65 39.86 14.10
C LEU A 361 -14.54 38.85 14.47
N LEU A 362 -13.61 39.20 15.37
CA LEU A 362 -12.63 38.29 15.97
C LEU A 362 -13.28 37.12 16.74
N LEU A 363 -14.30 37.40 17.58
CA LEU A 363 -15.03 36.37 18.32
C LEU A 363 -15.98 35.58 17.42
N ASP A 364 -16.61 36.25 16.46
CA ASP A 364 -17.48 35.61 15.48
C ASP A 364 -16.67 34.60 14.65
N LEU A 365 -15.45 34.96 14.22
CA LEU A 365 -14.50 34.04 13.57
C LEU A 365 -14.05 32.90 14.49
N PHE A 366 -13.78 33.17 15.77
CA PHE A 366 -13.45 32.13 16.75
C PHE A 366 -14.57 31.09 16.90
N LEU A 367 -15.82 31.55 17.00
CA LEU A 367 -17.00 30.71 17.15
C LEU A 367 -17.30 29.95 15.85
N MET A 368 -17.38 30.66 14.73
CA MET A 368 -17.71 30.06 13.43
C MET A 368 -16.66 29.06 12.97
N SER A 369 -15.37 29.22 13.32
CA SER A 369 -14.34 28.21 13.10
C SER A 369 -14.68 26.86 13.78
N ILE A 370 -15.30 26.87 14.96
CA ILE A 370 -15.80 25.64 15.63
C ILE A 370 -17.04 25.13 14.91
N VAL A 371 -18.01 26.02 14.62
CA VAL A 371 -19.27 25.65 13.97
C VAL A 371 -19.01 25.01 12.61
N PHE A 372 -18.15 25.60 11.76
CA PHE A 372 -17.77 25.02 10.47
C PHE A 372 -17.07 23.66 10.61
N SER A 373 -16.19 23.47 11.60
CA SER A 373 -15.60 22.16 11.87
C SER A 373 -16.68 21.12 12.16
N LYS A 374 -17.66 21.42 13.02
CA LYS A 374 -18.72 20.47 13.38
C LYS A 374 -19.77 20.29 12.28
N LEU A 375 -20.05 21.31 11.46
CA LEU A 375 -20.88 21.18 10.25
C LEU A 375 -20.22 20.30 9.19
N TRP A 376 -18.88 20.35 9.05
CA TRP A 376 -18.16 19.50 8.10
C TRP A 376 -18.07 18.04 8.60
N GLU A 377 -17.90 17.83 9.91
CA GLU A 377 -18.10 16.51 10.53
C GLU A 377 -19.53 15.96 10.32
N LEU A 378 -20.56 16.79 10.51
CA LEU A 378 -21.96 16.42 10.25
C LEU A 378 -22.20 16.06 8.77
N PHE A 379 -21.65 16.83 7.83
CA PHE A 379 -21.75 16.55 6.40
C PHE A 379 -21.14 15.18 6.04
N TYR A 380 -19.95 14.85 6.55
CA TYR A 380 -19.34 13.54 6.33
C TYR A 380 -20.14 12.38 6.95
N LYS A 381 -20.74 12.58 8.14
CA LYS A 381 -21.65 11.60 8.76
C LYS A 381 -22.89 11.38 7.89
N LEU A 382 -23.54 12.45 7.44
CA LEU A 382 -24.73 12.37 6.58
C LEU A 382 -24.41 11.70 5.24
N HIS A 383 -23.30 12.03 4.58
CA HIS A 383 -22.86 11.35 3.34
C HIS A 383 -22.67 9.85 3.54
N PHE A 384 -22.08 9.42 4.67
CA PHE A 384 -21.95 8.01 5.01
C PHE A 384 -23.32 7.34 5.23
N ILE A 385 -24.23 7.97 5.99
CA ILE A 385 -25.59 7.46 6.21
C ILE A 385 -26.34 7.28 4.88
N TYR A 386 -26.35 8.31 4.02
CA TYR A 386 -27.03 8.25 2.72
C TYR A 386 -26.42 7.19 1.79
N THR A 387 -25.08 7.10 1.74
CA THR A 387 -24.37 6.05 0.99
C THR A 387 -24.80 4.66 1.45
N TYR A 388 -24.81 4.41 2.76
CA TYR A 388 -25.01 3.08 3.34
C TYR A 388 -26.47 2.59 3.33
N ILE A 389 -27.45 3.51 3.38
CA ILE A 389 -28.88 3.15 3.46
C ILE A 389 -29.55 2.98 2.07
N ALA A 390 -28.93 3.45 0.98
CA ALA A 390 -29.64 3.64 -0.29
C ALA A 390 -30.19 2.36 -0.95
N PRO A 391 -31.47 2.36 -1.38
CA PRO A 391 -32.15 1.13 -1.83
C PRO A 391 -31.67 0.58 -3.17
N TRP A 392 -31.12 1.40 -4.08
CA TRP A 392 -30.58 0.92 -5.36
C TRP A 392 -29.18 0.29 -5.25
N GLN A 393 -28.51 0.41 -4.10
CA GLN A 393 -27.16 -0.12 -3.87
C GLN A 393 -27.15 -1.46 -3.11
N ILE A 394 -28.27 -1.86 -2.52
CA ILE A 394 -28.42 -3.17 -1.86
C ILE A 394 -28.86 -4.20 -2.89
N THR A 395 -28.06 -5.24 -3.11
CA THR A 395 -28.49 -6.43 -3.86
C THR A 395 -29.66 -7.11 -3.12
N TRP A 396 -30.79 -7.30 -3.81
CA TRP A 396 -32.09 -7.76 -3.26
C TRP A 396 -32.12 -9.25 -2.82
N GLY A 397 -31.00 -9.79 -2.33
CA GLY A 397 -30.84 -11.19 -1.94
C GLY A 397 -31.52 -11.60 -0.62
N SER A 398 -32.14 -10.66 0.11
CA SER A 398 -32.92 -10.95 1.31
C SER A 398 -34.12 -10.00 1.42
N ALA A 399 -35.32 -10.57 1.42
CA ALA A 399 -36.59 -9.83 1.55
C ALA A 399 -36.67 -9.00 2.84
N PHE A 400 -35.93 -9.38 3.89
CA PHE A 400 -35.90 -8.62 5.15
C PHE A 400 -35.41 -7.18 4.96
N HIS A 401 -34.41 -6.94 4.09
CA HIS A 401 -33.92 -5.58 3.85
C HIS A 401 -34.94 -4.73 3.09
N ALA A 402 -35.65 -5.32 2.11
CA ALA A 402 -36.72 -4.68 1.38
C ALA A 402 -37.89 -4.23 2.29
N PHE A 403 -38.22 -5.01 3.31
CA PHE A 403 -39.20 -4.61 4.32
C PHE A 403 -38.64 -3.64 5.37
N ALA A 404 -37.37 -3.78 5.77
CA ALA A 404 -36.78 -2.94 6.83
C ALA A 404 -36.48 -1.49 6.40
N GLN A 405 -36.14 -1.25 5.13
CA GLN A 405 -35.82 0.11 4.64
C GLN A 405 -37.01 1.10 4.76
N PRO A 406 -38.26 0.75 4.36
CA PRO A 406 -39.44 1.58 4.64
C PRO A 406 -39.62 1.93 6.12
N PHE A 407 -39.39 0.97 7.04
CA PHE A 407 -39.46 1.22 8.49
C PHE A 407 -38.30 2.06 9.05
N ALA A 408 -37.22 2.28 8.28
CA ALA A 408 -36.18 3.25 8.63
C ALA A 408 -36.59 4.70 8.30
N VAL A 409 -37.63 4.94 7.50
CA VAL A 409 -38.09 6.30 7.15
C VAL A 409 -38.62 7.05 8.39
N PRO A 410 -39.45 6.48 9.28
CA PRO A 410 -39.77 7.09 10.58
C PRO A 410 -38.54 7.32 11.48
N HIS A 411 -37.51 6.47 11.39
CA HIS A 411 -36.26 6.63 12.15
C HIS A 411 -35.42 7.81 11.63
N SER A 412 -35.65 8.34 10.42
CA SER A 412 -34.82 9.38 9.81
C SER A 412 -34.63 10.63 10.68
N ALA A 413 -35.67 11.10 11.38
CA ALA A 413 -35.59 12.22 12.31
C ALA A 413 -34.70 11.93 13.53
N MET A 414 -34.84 10.72 14.11
CA MET A 414 -33.99 10.25 15.21
C MET A 414 -32.54 10.07 14.76
N LEU A 415 -32.33 9.56 13.54
CA LEU A 415 -31.01 9.37 12.92
C LEU A 415 -30.32 10.74 12.65
N PHE A 416 -31.08 11.74 12.21
CA PHE A 416 -30.57 13.11 12.05
C PHE A 416 -30.18 13.74 13.39
N ILE A 417 -31.03 13.61 14.43
CA ILE A 417 -30.71 14.09 15.78
C ILE A 417 -29.47 13.39 16.33
N GLN A 418 -29.36 12.07 16.16
CA GLN A 418 -28.15 11.30 16.50
C GLN A 418 -26.93 11.79 15.74
N ALA A 419 -27.05 12.12 14.45
CA ALA A 419 -25.94 12.65 13.65
C ALA A 419 -25.49 14.04 14.12
N VAL A 420 -26.41 14.93 14.49
CA VAL A 420 -26.11 16.24 15.07
C VAL A 420 -25.40 16.09 16.41
N VAL A 421 -25.94 15.29 17.33
CA VAL A 421 -25.30 15.01 18.64
C VAL A 421 -23.93 14.36 18.44
N SER A 422 -23.80 13.45 17.47
CA SER A 422 -22.54 12.80 17.12
C SER A 422 -21.50 13.74 16.52
N ALA A 423 -21.91 14.78 15.78
CA ALA A 423 -21.01 15.82 15.30
C ALA A 423 -20.54 16.74 16.44
N VAL A 424 -21.46 17.16 17.32
CA VAL A 424 -21.12 18.01 18.49
C VAL A 424 -20.06 17.34 19.38
N PHE A 425 -20.17 16.02 19.62
CA PHE A 425 -19.22 15.25 20.44
C PHE A 425 -18.19 14.42 19.63
N SER A 426 -18.07 14.63 18.32
CA SER A 426 -17.17 13.87 17.41
C SER A 426 -17.17 12.33 17.58
N THR A 427 -18.28 11.76 18.04
CA THR A 427 -18.42 10.30 18.24
C THR A 427 -18.50 9.60 16.88
N PRO A 428 -18.03 8.35 16.73
CA PRO A 428 -18.39 7.56 15.56
C PRO A 428 -19.89 7.22 15.53
N LEU A 429 -20.51 7.23 14.34
CA LEU A 429 -21.81 6.59 14.11
C LEU A 429 -21.56 5.20 13.52
N ASN A 430 -22.08 4.13 14.13
CA ASN A 430 -21.89 2.77 13.61
C ASN A 430 -23.21 2.13 13.13
N PRO A 431 -23.20 1.36 12.03
CA PRO A 431 -24.36 0.58 11.59
C PRO A 431 -24.54 -0.63 12.50
N PHE A 432 -25.63 -0.67 13.27
CA PHE A 432 -25.87 -1.68 14.29
C PHE A 432 -26.00 -3.07 13.66
N LEU A 433 -25.08 -3.97 14.01
CA LEU A 433 -24.94 -5.31 13.42
C LEU A 433 -24.86 -5.30 11.87
N GLY A 434 -24.40 -4.18 11.28
CA GLY A 434 -24.36 -3.98 9.83
C GLY A 434 -25.70 -3.62 9.18
N SER A 435 -26.78 -3.47 9.95
CA SER A 435 -28.10 -3.05 9.45
C SER A 435 -28.15 -1.56 9.07
N ALA A 436 -29.28 -1.12 8.50
CA ALA A 436 -29.55 0.28 8.17
C ALA A 436 -29.81 1.19 9.39
N ILE A 437 -29.88 0.62 10.60
CA ILE A 437 -30.04 1.38 11.85
C ILE A 437 -28.66 1.83 12.33
N PHE A 438 -28.47 3.14 12.50
CA PHE A 438 -27.24 3.69 13.09
C PHE A 438 -27.39 3.94 14.59
N ILE A 439 -26.30 3.78 15.32
CA ILE A 439 -26.20 4.12 16.75
C ILE A 439 -24.96 5.00 16.96
N THR A 440 -25.01 5.88 17.96
CA THR A 440 -23.87 6.67 18.42
C THR A 440 -22.92 5.81 19.24
N SER A 441 -21.66 5.68 18.85
CA SER A 441 -20.61 5.09 19.69
C SER A 441 -20.11 6.12 20.73
N TYR A 442 -19.19 5.69 21.60
CA TYR A 442 -18.55 6.57 22.59
C TYR A 442 -17.52 7.53 21.96
N VAL A 443 -17.16 8.60 22.68
CA VAL A 443 -16.18 9.62 22.22
C VAL A 443 -14.77 9.05 22.05
N ARG A 444 -14.07 9.43 20.96
CA ARG A 444 -12.74 8.90 20.63
C ARG A 444 -11.85 9.96 19.98
N PRO A 445 -10.54 9.99 20.29
CA PRO A 445 -9.58 10.84 19.60
C PRO A 445 -9.45 10.48 18.11
N VAL A 446 -8.74 11.30 17.35
CA VAL A 446 -8.47 11.11 15.92
C VAL A 446 -7.73 9.79 15.66
N LYS A 447 -6.71 9.47 16.48
CA LYS A 447 -5.97 8.19 16.45
C LYS A 447 -6.86 6.94 16.47
N PHE A 448 -8.07 7.04 17.02
CA PHE A 448 -9.08 6.00 17.19
C PHE A 448 -8.73 4.86 18.15
N TRP A 449 -7.55 4.25 18.03
CA TRP A 449 -7.09 3.14 18.88
C TRP A 449 -6.25 3.63 20.07
N GLU A 450 -6.56 3.13 21.27
CA GLU A 450 -5.91 3.54 22.53
C GLU A 450 -4.52 2.95 22.72
N ARG A 451 -4.28 1.75 22.19
CA ARG A 451 -3.03 1.00 22.27
C ARG A 451 -2.33 1.01 20.93
N ASP A 452 -1.01 1.17 20.95
CA ASP A 452 -0.16 1.09 19.76
C ASP A 452 0.11 -0.37 19.40
N TYR A 453 -0.82 -0.94 18.62
CA TYR A 453 -0.67 -2.27 18.03
C TYR A 453 0.29 -2.22 16.83
N ASN A 454 1.59 -2.34 17.11
CA ASN A 454 2.62 -2.40 16.07
C ASN A 454 2.96 -3.86 15.76
N THR A 455 3.00 -4.24 14.48
CA THR A 455 3.41 -5.59 14.07
C THR A 455 4.90 -5.78 14.35
N LYS A 456 5.24 -6.52 15.41
CA LYS A 456 6.61 -7.01 15.64
C LYS A 456 6.86 -8.20 14.72
N ARG A 457 7.61 -8.00 13.63
CA ARG A 457 8.02 -9.08 12.72
C ARG A 457 8.79 -10.16 13.49
N VAL A 458 8.54 -11.41 13.11
CA VAL A 458 9.01 -12.60 13.80
C VAL A 458 10.09 -13.26 12.95
N ASP A 459 11.34 -12.84 13.14
CA ASP A 459 12.53 -13.30 12.40
C ASP A 459 13.36 -14.33 13.22
N HIS A 460 14.36 -14.98 12.60
CA HIS A 460 15.22 -15.97 13.28
C HIS A 460 16.00 -15.40 14.48
N SER A 461 16.26 -14.09 14.53
CA SER A 461 16.89 -13.43 15.69
C SER A 461 15.95 -13.20 16.88
N ASN A 462 14.64 -13.07 16.63
CA ASN A 462 13.63 -12.71 17.63
C ASN A 462 12.78 -13.92 18.11
N THR A 463 13.01 -15.10 17.55
CA THR A 463 12.30 -16.34 17.87
C THR A 463 13.12 -17.24 18.79
N ARG A 464 12.45 -17.94 19.71
CA ARG A 464 13.10 -19.01 20.49
C ARG A 464 13.32 -20.21 19.58
N LEU A 465 14.46 -20.90 19.71
CA LEU A 465 14.80 -22.06 18.88
C LEU A 465 13.68 -23.14 18.85
N ALA A 466 13.07 -23.44 20.00
CA ALA A 466 11.90 -24.34 20.05
C ALA A 466 10.74 -23.86 19.15
N SER A 467 10.39 -22.56 19.21
CA SER A 467 9.37 -21.95 18.34
C SER A 467 9.78 -21.77 16.87
N GLN A 468 11.01 -22.16 16.49
CA GLN A 468 11.43 -22.34 15.10
C GLN A 468 11.27 -23.81 14.66
N LEU A 469 11.32 -24.76 15.60
CA LEU A 469 11.23 -26.20 15.36
C LEU A 469 9.78 -26.71 15.38
N ASP A 470 8.95 -26.18 16.27
CA ASP A 470 7.56 -26.62 16.52
C ASP A 470 6.52 -26.01 15.54
N ARG A 471 6.95 -25.34 14.47
CA ARG A 471 6.12 -24.37 13.73
C ARG A 471 5.67 -24.85 12.34
N ASN A 472 4.36 -24.81 12.09
CA ASN A 472 3.78 -25.15 10.78
C ASN A 472 4.13 -24.07 9.71
N PRO A 473 4.75 -24.45 8.57
CA PRO A 473 5.22 -23.49 7.56
C PRO A 473 4.15 -22.53 7.00
N GLY A 474 2.93 -23.01 6.80
CA GLY A 474 1.82 -22.22 6.22
C GLY A 474 1.34 -21.03 7.06
N SER A 475 1.89 -20.82 8.27
CA SER A 475 1.58 -19.64 9.11
C SER A 475 2.45 -18.41 8.82
N ASP A 476 3.51 -18.55 8.01
CA ASP A 476 4.57 -17.54 7.94
C ASP A 476 4.48 -16.58 6.74
N ASP A 477 3.70 -16.89 5.70
CA ASP A 477 3.59 -16.05 4.49
C ASP A 477 3.23 -14.59 4.80
N ASN A 478 2.26 -14.36 5.70
CA ASN A 478 1.88 -13.01 6.12
C ASN A 478 3.01 -12.33 6.92
N ASN A 479 3.75 -13.07 7.76
CA ASN A 479 4.93 -12.54 8.45
C ASN A 479 6.04 -12.19 7.44
N LEU A 480 6.31 -13.01 6.43
CA LEU A 480 7.28 -12.72 5.36
C LEU A 480 6.87 -11.48 4.56
N ASN A 481 5.62 -11.41 4.10
CA ASN A 481 5.09 -10.33 3.27
C ASN A 481 4.98 -8.98 4.01
N SER A 482 5.07 -8.96 5.34
CA SER A 482 5.06 -7.71 6.13
C SER A 482 6.20 -6.73 5.79
N ILE A 483 7.34 -7.23 5.28
CA ILE A 483 8.52 -6.38 5.00
C ILE A 483 8.27 -5.38 3.87
N PHE A 484 7.44 -5.72 2.89
CA PHE A 484 7.08 -4.82 1.80
C PHE A 484 6.32 -3.60 2.32
N TYR A 485 5.47 -3.77 3.33
CA TYR A 485 4.75 -2.68 3.98
C TYR A 485 5.62 -1.88 4.96
N GLU A 486 6.63 -2.50 5.60
CA GLU A 486 7.64 -1.73 6.36
C GLU A 486 8.49 -0.86 5.42
N HIS A 487 8.96 -1.41 4.29
CA HIS A 487 9.69 -0.67 3.27
C HIS A 487 8.86 0.50 2.71
N LEU A 488 7.61 0.23 2.33
CA LEU A 488 6.64 1.23 1.87
C LEU A 488 6.41 2.35 2.92
N THR A 489 6.40 2.00 4.21
CA THR A 489 6.30 2.98 5.31
C THR A 489 7.52 3.89 5.36
N ARG A 490 8.74 3.36 5.16
CA ARG A 490 9.98 4.16 5.11
C ARG A 490 10.01 5.06 3.87
N SER A 491 9.58 4.58 2.70
CA SER A 491 9.43 5.40 1.49
C SER A 491 8.45 6.56 1.70
N LEU A 492 7.25 6.28 2.25
CA LEU A 492 6.27 7.31 2.61
C LEU A 492 6.80 8.26 3.69
N GLN A 493 7.57 7.80 4.66
CA GLN A 493 8.16 8.68 5.66
C GLN A 493 9.07 9.73 5.03
N HIS A 494 9.83 9.36 4.00
CA HIS A 494 10.66 10.30 3.26
C HIS A 494 9.87 11.27 2.37
N SER A 495 8.80 10.81 1.69
CA SER A 495 8.10 11.63 0.68
C SER A 495 6.77 12.26 1.12
N LEU A 496 5.94 11.59 1.93
CA LEU A 496 4.51 11.90 2.09
C LEU A 496 4.20 13.35 2.44
N CYS A 497 4.93 13.95 3.39
CA CYS A 497 4.70 15.35 3.76
C CYS A 497 4.99 16.32 2.59
N GLY A 498 5.96 16.01 1.74
CA GLY A 498 6.25 16.78 0.53
C GLY A 498 5.23 16.54 -0.59
N ASP A 499 4.80 15.30 -0.82
CA ASP A 499 3.77 14.96 -1.82
C ASP A 499 2.42 15.61 -1.49
N LEU A 500 2.06 15.64 -0.21
CA LEU A 500 0.86 16.34 0.27
C LEU A 500 0.97 17.87 0.03
N LEU A 501 2.10 18.50 0.32
CA LEU A 501 2.31 19.93 0.04
C LEU A 501 2.35 20.26 -1.46
N LEU A 502 2.77 19.33 -2.31
CA LEU A 502 2.66 19.42 -3.78
C LEU A 502 1.21 19.22 -4.28
N GLY A 503 0.25 18.94 -3.38
CA GLY A 503 -1.15 18.69 -3.70
C GLY A 503 -1.40 17.38 -4.43
N ARG A 504 -0.46 16.42 -4.38
CA ARG A 504 -0.55 15.16 -5.14
C ARG A 504 -1.68 14.25 -4.69
N TRP A 505 -2.08 14.31 -3.41
CA TRP A 505 -3.27 13.62 -2.90
C TRP A 505 -4.46 14.59 -2.71
N GLY A 506 -4.51 15.67 -3.49
CA GLY A 506 -5.59 16.67 -3.42
C GLY A 506 -5.76 17.30 -2.03
N ASN A 507 -7.01 17.54 -1.63
CA ASN A 507 -7.33 18.13 -0.33
C ASN A 507 -7.31 17.08 0.79
N PHE A 508 -6.52 17.32 1.83
CA PHE A 508 -6.37 16.45 3.00
C PHE A 508 -6.69 17.20 4.31
N SER A 509 -7.04 16.44 5.35
CA SER A 509 -7.29 16.95 6.71
C SER A 509 -6.98 15.89 7.79
N THR A 510 -6.92 16.27 9.06
CA THR A 510 -6.66 15.36 10.18
C THR A 510 -7.73 14.29 10.30
N GLY A 511 -7.31 13.03 10.47
CA GLY A 511 -8.17 11.85 10.50
C GLY A 511 -8.59 11.34 9.12
N ASP A 512 -8.09 11.90 8.01
CA ASP A 512 -8.39 11.37 6.68
C ASP A 512 -7.69 10.02 6.45
N CYS A 513 -8.42 9.10 5.81
CA CYS A 513 -7.92 7.77 5.46
C CYS A 513 -7.83 7.64 3.94
N PHE A 514 -6.69 7.11 3.48
CA PHE A 514 -6.42 6.84 2.07
C PHE A 514 -6.11 5.36 1.88
N ILE A 515 -6.55 4.77 0.77
CA ILE A 515 -6.12 3.45 0.34
C ILE A 515 -5.13 3.64 -0.81
N LEU A 516 -3.97 3.02 -0.68
CA LEU A 516 -2.98 2.82 -1.74
C LEU A 516 -3.21 1.43 -2.32
N ALA A 517 -3.57 1.36 -3.60
CA ALA A 517 -3.78 0.11 -4.31
C ALA A 517 -2.83 0.00 -5.51
N SER A 518 -2.13 -1.12 -5.60
CA SER A 518 -1.26 -1.52 -6.72
C SER A 518 -1.44 -3.02 -6.93
N ASP A 519 -0.94 -3.57 -8.04
CA ASP A 519 -1.36 -4.88 -8.57
C ASP A 519 -1.22 -6.05 -7.58
N TYR A 520 -0.27 -5.95 -6.62
CA TYR A 520 -0.04 -6.92 -5.55
C TYR A 520 -0.06 -6.32 -4.14
N LEU A 521 -0.22 -5.00 -3.99
CA LEU A 521 -0.04 -4.27 -2.71
C LEU A 521 -1.24 -3.39 -2.41
N ASN A 522 -1.90 -3.65 -1.27
CA ASN A 522 -3.03 -2.89 -0.78
C ASN A 522 -2.76 -2.40 0.65
N ALA A 523 -2.70 -1.09 0.86
CA ALA A 523 -2.41 -0.50 2.17
C ALA A 523 -3.34 0.66 2.51
N LEU A 524 -3.83 0.71 3.75
CA LEU A 524 -4.57 1.85 4.28
C LEU A 524 -3.62 2.79 5.06
N VAL A 525 -3.58 4.06 4.66
CA VAL A 525 -2.80 5.12 5.29
C VAL A 525 -3.75 6.07 6.02
N HIS A 526 -3.62 6.16 7.34
CA HIS A 526 -4.40 7.05 8.20
C HIS A 526 -3.54 8.26 8.60
N LEU A 527 -3.98 9.49 8.26
CA LEU A 527 -3.30 10.72 8.65
C LEU A 527 -3.79 11.16 10.03
N ILE A 528 -2.94 11.06 11.06
CA ILE A 528 -3.33 11.32 12.44
C ILE A 528 -3.04 12.79 12.79
N GLU A 529 -1.76 13.18 12.81
CA GLU A 529 -1.34 14.56 13.07
C GLU A 529 -0.95 15.25 11.76
N ILE A 530 -1.42 16.49 11.57
CA ILE A 530 -1.02 17.34 10.43
C ILE A 530 -0.67 18.72 11.00
N GLY A 531 0.52 19.20 10.67
CA GLY A 531 1.01 20.51 11.05
C GLY A 531 1.75 21.20 9.91
N ASN A 532 2.38 22.33 10.21
CA ASN A 532 3.07 23.14 9.23
C ASN A 532 4.39 22.46 8.78
N GLY A 533 4.32 21.74 7.66
CA GLY A 533 5.43 20.97 7.11
C GLY A 533 5.79 19.72 7.92
N LEU A 534 4.83 19.14 8.65
CA LEU A 534 4.95 17.83 9.29
C LEU A 534 3.64 17.04 9.15
N VAL A 535 3.73 15.72 9.01
CA VAL A 535 2.57 14.81 8.99
C VAL A 535 2.94 13.53 9.74
N THR A 536 2.18 13.17 10.78
CA THR A 536 2.29 11.88 11.47
C THR A 536 1.17 10.96 11.01
N PHE A 537 1.55 9.83 10.40
CA PHE A 537 0.64 8.86 9.81
C PHE A 537 0.85 7.46 10.40
N GLN A 538 -0.08 6.56 10.08
CA GLN A 538 0.04 5.14 10.35
C GLN A 538 -0.39 4.34 9.12
N LEU A 539 0.44 3.39 8.69
CA LEU A 539 0.18 2.50 7.56
C LEU A 539 -0.30 1.14 8.05
N ARG A 540 -1.29 0.57 7.35
CA ARG A 540 -1.85 -0.76 7.58
C ARG A 540 -1.80 -1.56 6.28
N GLY A 541 -0.92 -2.53 6.19
CA GLY A 541 -0.83 -3.46 5.07
C GLY A 541 -1.94 -4.51 5.12
N LEU A 542 -2.67 -4.65 4.01
CA LEU A 542 -3.74 -5.63 3.84
C LEU A 542 -3.22 -6.90 3.15
N GLU A 543 -4.06 -7.91 3.02
CA GLU A 543 -3.72 -9.19 2.40
C GLU A 543 -3.40 -9.04 0.90
N PHE A 544 -2.32 -9.70 0.46
CA PHE A 544 -1.87 -9.76 -0.94
C PHE A 544 -2.88 -10.54 -1.81
N ARG A 545 -3.35 -11.68 -1.29
CA ARG A 545 -4.49 -12.45 -1.82
C ARG A 545 -5.61 -12.40 -0.79
N GLY A 546 -6.45 -11.37 -0.87
CA GLY A 546 -7.60 -11.23 0.02
C GLY A 546 -8.72 -12.21 -0.33
N THR A 547 -9.70 -12.35 0.57
CA THR A 547 -10.94 -13.09 0.29
C THR A 547 -11.63 -12.61 -1.00
N TYR A 548 -12.42 -13.45 -1.66
CA TYR A 548 -13.17 -13.07 -2.87
C TYR A 548 -14.01 -11.79 -2.71
N CYS A 549 -14.54 -11.52 -1.50
CA CYS A 549 -15.26 -10.27 -1.22
C CYS A 549 -14.34 -9.03 -1.19
N GLN A 550 -13.11 -9.17 -0.68
CA GLN A 550 -12.08 -8.13 -0.75
C GLN A 550 -11.58 -7.94 -2.18
N GLN A 551 -11.38 -9.03 -2.94
CA GLN A 551 -10.96 -8.93 -4.34
C GLN A 551 -11.98 -8.14 -5.18
N ARG A 552 -13.29 -8.34 -4.97
CA ARG A 552 -14.33 -7.56 -5.63
C ARG A 552 -14.39 -6.08 -5.23
N GLU A 553 -13.86 -5.72 -4.06
CA GLU A 553 -13.68 -4.31 -3.65
C GLU A 553 -12.42 -3.70 -4.32
N VAL A 554 -11.32 -4.46 -4.43
CA VAL A 554 -10.11 -4.06 -5.17
C VAL A 554 -10.39 -3.92 -6.67
N GLU A 555 -11.17 -4.83 -7.26
CA GLU A 555 -11.68 -4.74 -8.63
C GLU A 555 -12.47 -3.44 -8.83
N ALA A 556 -13.37 -3.08 -7.90
CA ALA A 556 -14.17 -1.84 -8.01
C ALA A 556 -13.33 -0.56 -8.05
N ILE A 557 -12.17 -0.57 -7.38
CA ILE A 557 -11.16 0.50 -7.38
C ILE A 557 -10.30 0.49 -8.66
N THR A 558 -10.21 -0.66 -9.31
CA THR A 558 -9.31 -0.94 -10.44
C THR A 558 -10.01 -0.78 -11.80
N GLU A 559 -11.30 -1.12 -11.87
CA GLU A 559 -12.21 -0.96 -13.00
C GLU A 559 -12.28 0.51 -13.47
N GLY A 560 -12.45 0.70 -14.78
CA GLY A 560 -12.54 2.02 -15.41
C GLY A 560 -13.99 2.52 -15.45
N VAL A 561 -14.26 3.68 -14.85
CA VAL A 561 -15.59 4.33 -14.86
C VAL A 561 -15.95 4.90 -16.26
N GLU A 562 -15.03 4.81 -17.21
CA GLU A 562 -15.13 5.36 -18.57
C GLU A 562 -15.86 4.42 -19.56
N GLU A 563 -16.25 3.20 -19.14
CA GLU A 563 -16.85 2.16 -20.00
C GLU A 563 -18.38 1.99 -19.82
N ASP A 564 -19.01 2.78 -18.94
CA ASP A 564 -20.46 2.81 -18.73
C ASP A 564 -21.13 3.80 -19.70
N GLU A 565 -21.84 3.29 -20.72
CA GLU A 565 -22.60 4.09 -21.71
C GLU A 565 -24.04 4.45 -21.26
N GLY A 566 -24.41 4.16 -20.01
CA GLY A 566 -25.78 4.19 -19.52
C GLY A 566 -26.34 5.57 -19.13
N CYS A 567 -27.63 5.75 -19.38
CA CYS A 567 -28.46 6.84 -18.86
C CYS A 567 -29.82 6.28 -18.41
N CYS A 568 -30.01 6.18 -17.09
CA CYS A 568 -31.11 5.46 -16.47
C CYS A 568 -31.21 4.01 -17.02
N CYS A 569 -32.29 3.67 -17.71
CA CYS A 569 -32.57 2.34 -18.28
C CYS A 569 -32.21 2.21 -19.77
N CYS A 570 -31.48 3.18 -20.33
CA CYS A 570 -31.13 3.24 -21.75
C CYS A 570 -29.62 3.41 -21.93
N GLU A 571 -29.11 3.02 -23.10
CA GLU A 571 -27.69 3.17 -23.48
C GLU A 571 -27.60 4.15 -24.66
N PRO A 572 -27.71 5.48 -24.44
CA PRO A 572 -27.61 6.48 -25.50
C PRO A 572 -26.15 6.83 -25.87
N GLY A 573 -25.16 6.22 -25.20
CA GLY A 573 -23.76 6.63 -25.27
C GLY A 573 -23.49 7.94 -24.52
N HIS A 574 -22.24 8.41 -24.59
CA HIS A 574 -21.81 9.67 -24.00
C HIS A 574 -20.86 10.44 -24.93
N LEU A 575 -20.68 11.74 -24.67
CA LEU A 575 -19.74 12.57 -25.42
C LEU A 575 -18.28 12.20 -25.07
N PRO A 576 -17.33 12.33 -26.01
CA PRO A 576 -15.93 12.04 -25.74
C PRO A 576 -15.38 12.92 -24.61
N HIS A 577 -14.67 12.29 -23.67
CA HIS A 577 -14.10 12.87 -22.44
C HIS A 577 -15.11 13.35 -21.38
N ILE A 578 -16.41 13.06 -21.55
CA ILE A 578 -17.49 13.32 -20.58
C ILE A 578 -18.02 11.97 -20.08
N LEU A 579 -18.36 11.86 -18.80
CA LEU A 579 -18.97 10.66 -18.23
C LEU A 579 -20.44 10.52 -18.67
N SER A 580 -20.94 9.29 -18.77
CA SER A 580 -22.38 9.02 -18.88
C SER A 580 -23.13 9.45 -17.61
N PHE A 581 -24.46 9.54 -17.71
CA PHE A 581 -25.29 9.95 -16.57
C PHE A 581 -25.27 8.90 -15.44
N ASN A 582 -25.27 7.61 -15.77
CA ASN A 582 -25.20 6.54 -14.78
C ASN A 582 -23.84 6.55 -14.05
N ALA A 583 -22.73 6.66 -14.77
CA ALA A 583 -21.40 6.80 -14.19
C ALA A 583 -21.30 8.03 -13.27
N ALA A 584 -21.74 9.18 -13.77
CA ALA A 584 -21.73 10.43 -13.02
C ALA A 584 -22.61 10.39 -11.75
N PHE A 585 -23.77 9.75 -11.81
CA PHE A 585 -24.65 9.58 -10.64
C PHE A 585 -24.09 8.55 -9.65
N GLY A 586 -23.59 7.42 -10.14
CA GLY A 586 -23.02 6.33 -9.34
C GLY A 586 -21.80 6.77 -8.52
N GLN A 587 -20.86 7.52 -9.11
CA GLN A 587 -19.69 8.04 -8.41
C GLN A 587 -20.04 9.01 -7.27
N ARG A 588 -21.12 9.78 -7.40
CA ARG A 588 -21.62 10.66 -6.32
C ARG A 588 -22.18 9.87 -5.13
N TRP A 589 -22.43 8.57 -5.28
CA TRP A 589 -23.00 7.68 -4.27
C TRP A 589 -22.02 6.65 -3.69
N LEU A 590 -20.71 6.92 -3.78
CA LEU A 590 -19.66 6.16 -3.11
C LEU A 590 -19.22 6.85 -1.80
N SER A 591 -18.73 6.09 -0.83
CA SER A 591 -18.07 6.66 0.36
C SER A 591 -16.59 7.01 0.10
N TRP A 592 -16.11 6.79 -1.13
CA TRP A 592 -14.72 6.88 -1.54
C TRP A 592 -14.59 7.48 -2.94
N GLU A 593 -13.44 8.09 -3.24
CA GLU A 593 -13.12 8.64 -4.56
C GLU A 593 -11.69 8.31 -4.98
N VAL A 594 -11.48 7.97 -6.26
CA VAL A 594 -10.13 7.84 -6.83
C VAL A 594 -9.59 9.25 -7.10
N LEU A 595 -8.57 9.67 -6.35
CA LEU A 595 -7.95 10.98 -6.53
C LEU A 595 -6.95 10.96 -7.67
N VAL A 596 -6.05 9.97 -7.66
CA VAL A 596 -4.94 9.82 -8.61
C VAL A 596 -4.79 8.34 -8.97
N THR A 597 -4.67 8.05 -10.26
CA THR A 597 -4.48 6.70 -10.80
C THR A 597 -3.01 6.25 -10.88
N LYS A 598 -2.06 7.19 -10.89
CA LYS A 598 -0.61 6.93 -10.94
C LYS A 598 0.16 7.85 -10.00
N TYR A 599 0.16 7.51 -8.72
CA TYR A 599 1.10 8.02 -7.72
C TYR A 599 2.34 7.12 -7.71
N VAL A 600 3.52 7.72 -7.79
CA VAL A 600 4.80 7.00 -7.98
C VAL A 600 5.55 6.95 -6.66
N LEU A 601 5.96 5.76 -6.24
CA LEU A 601 6.69 5.57 -4.99
C LEU A 601 7.76 4.48 -5.12
N GLU A 602 8.88 4.63 -4.42
CA GLU A 602 9.96 3.64 -4.40
C GLU A 602 9.56 2.40 -3.59
N GLY A 603 9.70 1.23 -4.21
CA GLY A 603 9.37 -0.07 -3.62
C GLY A 603 10.08 -1.23 -4.33
N TYR A 604 9.64 -2.46 -4.08
CA TYR A 604 10.14 -3.65 -4.76
C TYR A 604 9.04 -4.27 -5.63
N SER A 605 9.33 -4.49 -6.91
CA SER A 605 8.52 -5.39 -7.74
C SER A 605 8.90 -6.83 -7.39
N ILE A 606 7.90 -7.61 -7.02
CA ILE A 606 8.02 -9.04 -6.70
C ILE A 606 7.79 -9.84 -7.99
N THR A 607 8.60 -10.88 -8.23
CA THR A 607 8.31 -11.91 -9.25
C THR A 607 8.44 -13.30 -8.62
N ASP A 608 7.36 -14.06 -8.61
CA ASP A 608 7.26 -15.41 -8.04
C ASP A 608 7.20 -16.50 -9.14
N ASN A 609 8.28 -17.27 -9.27
CA ASN A 609 8.36 -18.40 -10.21
C ASN A 609 8.27 -19.73 -9.44
N SER A 610 7.49 -20.70 -9.94
CA SER A 610 7.44 -22.03 -9.32
C SER A 610 8.72 -22.82 -9.59
N ALA A 611 9.41 -23.20 -8.51
CA ALA A 611 10.63 -24.02 -8.58
C ALA A 611 10.33 -25.43 -9.10
N ALA A 612 9.11 -25.94 -8.89
CA ALA A 612 8.68 -27.24 -9.42
C ALA A 612 8.72 -27.25 -10.96
N SER A 613 8.15 -26.25 -11.62
CA SER A 613 8.20 -26.13 -13.09
C SER A 613 9.62 -25.95 -13.64
N MET A 614 10.54 -25.38 -12.85
CA MET A 614 11.94 -25.20 -13.25
C MET A 614 12.80 -26.45 -13.04
N LEU A 615 12.38 -27.43 -12.22
CA LEU A 615 13.21 -28.57 -11.81
C LEU A 615 12.56 -29.95 -12.04
N GLN A 616 11.38 -29.99 -12.68
CA GLN A 616 10.64 -31.22 -12.97
C GLN A 616 11.46 -32.21 -13.82
N VAL A 617 12.10 -31.73 -14.88
CA VAL A 617 12.90 -32.54 -15.82
C VAL A 617 14.26 -32.90 -15.21
N PHE A 618 14.77 -34.10 -15.48
CA PHE A 618 16.08 -34.54 -15.00
C PHE A 618 17.22 -33.66 -15.52
N ASP A 619 17.20 -33.28 -16.80
CA ASP A 619 18.22 -32.42 -17.41
C ASP A 619 18.35 -31.07 -16.70
N LEU A 620 17.24 -30.47 -16.27
CA LEU A 620 17.23 -29.22 -15.50
C LEU A 620 17.85 -29.41 -14.10
N ARG A 621 17.57 -30.54 -13.44
CA ARG A 621 18.25 -30.92 -12.18
C ARG A 621 19.75 -31.19 -12.38
N ARG A 622 20.16 -31.76 -13.52
CA ARG A 622 21.58 -31.88 -13.89
C ARG A 622 22.24 -30.52 -14.08
N ILE A 623 21.59 -29.60 -14.79
CA ILE A 623 22.09 -28.23 -14.99
C ILE A 623 22.24 -27.50 -13.66
N LEU A 624 21.25 -27.58 -12.75
CA LEU A 624 21.36 -27.01 -11.40
C LEU A 624 22.53 -27.62 -10.60
N THR A 625 22.69 -28.94 -10.63
CA THR A 625 23.80 -29.64 -9.94
C THR A 625 25.16 -29.27 -10.53
N THR A 626 25.25 -29.13 -11.84
CA THR A 626 26.45 -28.68 -12.55
C THR A 626 26.83 -27.25 -12.15
N TYR A 627 25.86 -26.32 -12.07
CA TYR A 627 26.11 -24.97 -11.55
C TYR A 627 26.41 -24.94 -10.06
N TYR A 628 25.91 -25.89 -9.26
CA TYR A 628 26.27 -26.02 -7.83
C TYR A 628 27.73 -26.45 -7.66
N VAL A 629 28.19 -27.44 -8.44
CA VAL A 629 29.60 -27.85 -8.47
C VAL A 629 30.50 -26.73 -8.98
N LYS A 630 30.17 -26.08 -10.11
CA LYS A 630 30.90 -24.91 -10.63
C LYS A 630 30.91 -23.75 -9.61
N GLY A 631 29.82 -23.52 -8.89
CA GLY A 631 29.70 -22.50 -7.84
C GLY A 631 30.57 -22.77 -6.62
N ILE A 632 30.60 -24.01 -6.11
CA ILE A 632 31.54 -24.41 -5.03
C ILE A 632 32.98 -24.12 -5.46
N ILE A 633 33.38 -24.58 -6.65
CA ILE A 633 34.73 -24.37 -7.19
C ILE A 633 35.09 -22.87 -7.22
N TYR A 634 34.19 -22.01 -7.70
CA TYR A 634 34.41 -20.56 -7.70
C TYR A 634 34.66 -20.02 -6.28
N TYR A 635 33.80 -20.34 -5.30
CA TYR A 635 33.93 -19.79 -3.95
C TYR A 635 35.14 -20.37 -3.17
N VAL A 636 35.59 -21.60 -3.46
CA VAL A 636 36.88 -22.11 -2.97
C VAL A 636 38.03 -21.26 -3.50
N VAL A 637 38.10 -21.12 -4.83
CA VAL A 637 39.26 -20.53 -5.51
C VAL A 637 39.32 -19.01 -5.33
N ALA A 638 38.18 -18.34 -5.15
CA ALA A 638 38.09 -16.92 -4.82
C ALA A 638 38.34 -16.61 -3.33
N SER A 639 38.41 -17.61 -2.45
CA SER A 639 38.57 -17.39 -1.01
C SER A 639 39.95 -16.82 -0.64
N PRO A 640 40.03 -15.81 0.26
CA PRO A 640 41.30 -15.37 0.84
C PRO A 640 41.89 -16.41 1.80
N LYS A 641 41.07 -17.29 2.38
CA LYS A 641 41.50 -18.38 3.29
C LYS A 641 42.01 -19.63 2.57
N LEU A 642 42.05 -19.65 1.23
CA LEU A 642 42.40 -20.85 0.47
C LEU A 642 43.75 -21.47 0.88
N GLU A 643 44.76 -20.63 1.10
CA GLU A 643 46.11 -21.06 1.51
C GLU A 643 46.14 -21.56 2.97
N GLU A 644 45.30 -21.01 3.85
CA GLU A 644 45.10 -21.49 5.23
C GLU A 644 44.41 -22.88 5.24
N TRP A 645 43.39 -23.08 4.40
CA TRP A 645 42.70 -24.36 4.25
C TRP A 645 43.59 -25.45 3.63
N LEU A 646 44.42 -25.09 2.64
CA LEU A 646 45.37 -26.02 2.02
C LEU A 646 46.59 -26.35 2.91
N ALA A 647 46.92 -25.49 3.88
CA ALA A 647 47.95 -25.75 4.89
C ALA A 647 47.42 -26.51 6.12
N ASN A 648 46.11 -26.74 6.22
CA ASN A 648 45.49 -27.37 7.40
C ASN A 648 45.69 -28.90 7.36
N GLU A 649 46.54 -29.41 8.28
CA GLU A 649 46.85 -30.83 8.43
C GLU A 649 45.59 -31.69 8.63
N THR A 650 44.59 -31.21 9.37
CA THR A 650 43.35 -31.97 9.65
C THR A 650 42.48 -32.18 8.40
N MET A 651 42.43 -31.17 7.52
CA MET A 651 41.75 -31.27 6.22
C MET A 651 42.53 -32.18 5.26
N THR A 652 43.87 -32.08 5.30
CA THR A 652 44.75 -32.91 4.46
C THR A 652 44.70 -34.38 4.85
N GLU A 653 44.66 -34.70 6.14
CA GLU A 653 44.48 -36.09 6.60
C GLU A 653 43.08 -36.64 6.27
N GLY A 654 42.01 -35.85 6.51
CA GLY A 654 40.65 -36.26 6.17
C GLY A 654 40.44 -36.52 4.67
N LEU A 655 41.04 -35.70 3.81
CA LEU A 655 41.00 -35.86 2.36
C LEU A 655 41.98 -36.90 1.80
N ARG A 656 42.89 -37.47 2.61
CA ARG A 656 43.96 -38.37 2.15
C ARG A 656 43.44 -39.56 1.34
N GLY A 657 42.33 -40.17 1.75
CA GLY A 657 41.70 -41.27 1.01
C GLY A 657 41.17 -40.86 -0.37
N CYS A 658 40.68 -39.63 -0.51
CA CYS A 658 40.21 -39.09 -1.79
C CYS A 658 41.36 -38.78 -2.77
N GLY A 659 42.62 -38.79 -2.29
CA GLY A 659 43.82 -38.63 -3.10
C GLY A 659 44.30 -39.91 -3.80
N GLU A 660 43.75 -41.08 -3.44
CA GLU A 660 44.14 -42.34 -4.07
C GLU A 660 43.63 -42.44 -5.52
N ARG A 661 44.49 -42.90 -6.45
CA ARG A 661 44.15 -42.97 -7.89
C ARG A 661 43.01 -43.93 -8.23
N ASN A 662 42.69 -44.86 -7.33
CA ASN A 662 41.57 -45.79 -7.46
C ASN A 662 40.33 -45.35 -6.66
N TYR A 663 40.31 -44.14 -6.10
CA TYR A 663 39.19 -43.64 -5.30
C TYR A 663 37.96 -43.38 -6.18
N VAL A 664 36.85 -44.00 -5.78
CA VAL A 664 35.51 -43.78 -6.31
C VAL A 664 34.59 -43.62 -5.12
N ASP A 665 33.78 -42.56 -5.10
CA ASP A 665 32.71 -42.45 -4.12
C ASP A 665 31.45 -43.17 -4.63
N LEU A 666 31.06 -44.21 -3.89
CA LEU A 666 29.92 -45.10 -4.17
C LEU A 666 28.69 -44.75 -3.31
N ASP A 667 28.57 -43.48 -2.88
CA ASP A 667 27.44 -43.02 -2.08
C ASP A 667 26.12 -43.12 -2.88
N PRO A 668 25.05 -43.73 -2.35
CA PRO A 668 23.79 -43.93 -3.07
C PRO A 668 23.02 -42.63 -3.37
N THR A 669 23.56 -41.46 -2.98
CA THR A 669 23.02 -40.15 -3.37
C THR A 669 23.31 -39.78 -4.83
N PHE A 670 24.38 -40.30 -5.44
CA PHE A 670 24.78 -39.95 -6.82
C PHE A 670 23.92 -40.67 -7.86
N ASN A 671 23.59 -39.95 -8.94
CA ASN A 671 22.62 -40.40 -9.92
C ASN A 671 23.05 -40.03 -11.35
N PRO A 672 23.18 -40.99 -12.29
CA PRO A 672 23.61 -40.71 -13.67
C PRO A 672 22.69 -39.76 -14.45
N ASN A 673 21.47 -39.52 -13.98
CA ASN A 673 20.53 -38.56 -14.59
C ASN A 673 20.68 -37.13 -14.03
N ILE A 674 21.56 -36.91 -13.05
CA ILE A 674 21.73 -35.64 -12.31
C ILE A 674 23.20 -35.23 -12.21
N ASP A 675 24.12 -36.20 -12.06
CA ASP A 675 25.55 -35.98 -11.96
C ASP A 675 26.25 -36.13 -13.32
N GLU A 676 26.82 -35.03 -13.83
CA GLU A 676 27.50 -34.97 -15.13
C GLU A 676 28.83 -35.75 -15.18
N ASP A 677 29.50 -35.85 -14.04
CA ASP A 677 30.76 -36.57 -13.81
C ASP A 677 30.55 -38.00 -13.26
N TYR A 678 29.35 -38.58 -13.42
CA TYR A 678 29.06 -39.95 -12.99
C TYR A 678 29.78 -40.99 -13.87
N ASP A 679 30.63 -41.84 -13.28
CA ASP A 679 31.32 -42.90 -13.99
C ASP A 679 30.46 -44.16 -14.10
N HIS A 680 29.81 -44.34 -15.25
CA HIS A 680 29.01 -45.52 -15.57
C HIS A 680 29.76 -46.87 -15.48
N ARG A 681 31.10 -46.89 -15.48
CA ARG A 681 31.90 -48.12 -15.35
C ARG A 681 32.19 -48.47 -13.90
N LEU A 682 32.27 -47.46 -13.04
CA LEU A 682 32.64 -47.59 -11.63
C LEU A 682 31.44 -47.40 -10.68
N ALA A 683 30.26 -47.05 -11.22
CA ALA A 683 28.98 -46.88 -10.52
C ALA A 683 29.00 -45.84 -9.40
N GLY A 684 29.78 -44.77 -9.58
CA GLY A 684 29.95 -43.67 -8.64
C GLY A 684 30.74 -42.53 -9.25
N ILE A 685 31.28 -41.63 -8.43
CA ILE A 685 32.07 -40.49 -8.89
C ILE A 685 33.56 -40.76 -8.64
N SER A 686 34.37 -40.75 -9.71
CA SER A 686 35.81 -40.92 -9.63
C SER A 686 36.53 -39.58 -9.76
N ARG A 687 37.75 -39.47 -9.22
CA ARG A 687 38.54 -38.25 -9.34
C ARG A 687 38.89 -37.92 -10.80
N ASP A 688 39.04 -38.95 -11.65
CA ASP A 688 39.30 -38.77 -13.09
C ASP A 688 38.05 -38.35 -13.88
N SER A 689 36.84 -38.82 -13.54
CA SER A 689 35.61 -38.32 -14.18
C SER A 689 35.33 -36.86 -13.80
N PHE A 690 35.49 -36.51 -12.52
CA PHE A 690 35.43 -35.12 -12.05
C PHE A 690 36.45 -34.21 -12.76
N CYS A 691 37.71 -34.65 -12.89
CA CYS A 691 38.73 -33.90 -13.63
C CYS A 691 38.46 -33.84 -15.14
N GLY A 692 37.71 -34.79 -15.71
CA GLY A 692 37.28 -34.77 -17.11
C GLY A 692 36.27 -33.66 -17.41
N VAL A 693 35.46 -33.26 -16.43
CA VAL A 693 34.41 -32.22 -16.57
C VAL A 693 34.87 -30.86 -16.05
N TYR A 694 35.44 -30.80 -14.84
CA TYR A 694 35.58 -29.55 -14.09
C TYR A 694 37.01 -28.97 -14.00
N LEU A 695 38.05 -29.69 -14.46
CA LEU A 695 39.45 -29.24 -14.32
C LEU A 695 39.72 -27.91 -15.05
N SER A 696 39.15 -27.73 -16.24
CA SER A 696 39.26 -26.48 -17.01
C SER A 696 38.68 -25.28 -16.26
N TRP A 697 37.59 -25.47 -15.51
CA TRP A 697 36.98 -24.45 -14.67
C TRP A 697 37.83 -24.12 -13.44
N ILE A 698 38.39 -25.14 -12.77
CA ILE A 698 39.33 -24.95 -11.64
C ILE A 698 40.55 -24.13 -12.10
N GLN A 699 41.16 -24.53 -13.22
CA GLN A 699 42.33 -23.84 -13.80
C GLN A 699 42.00 -22.41 -14.23
N TYR A 700 40.83 -22.19 -14.84
CA TYR A 700 40.38 -20.85 -15.23
C TYR A 700 40.16 -19.94 -14.02
N CYS A 701 39.43 -20.39 -12.99
CA CYS A 701 39.25 -19.63 -11.75
C CYS A 701 40.60 -19.33 -11.07
N ASN A 702 41.52 -20.30 -11.04
CA ASN A 702 42.84 -20.12 -10.43
C ASN A 702 43.69 -19.08 -11.19
N SER A 703 43.58 -19.02 -12.52
CA SER A 703 44.22 -17.99 -13.36
C SER A 703 43.75 -16.56 -13.08
N ARG A 704 42.63 -16.39 -12.37
CA ARG A 704 42.09 -15.09 -11.95
C ARG A 704 42.52 -14.66 -10.53
N ARG A 705 43.21 -15.52 -9.77
CA ARG A 705 43.83 -15.13 -8.48
C ARG A 705 45.02 -14.19 -8.71
N THR A 706 45.29 -13.32 -7.74
CA THR A 706 46.52 -12.51 -7.68
C THR A 706 47.78 -13.35 -7.51
N MET A 707 47.65 -14.49 -6.81
CA MET A 707 48.64 -15.55 -6.72
C MET A 707 47.97 -16.88 -7.11
N PRO A 708 48.15 -17.35 -8.37
CA PRO A 708 47.71 -18.67 -8.78
C PRO A 708 48.49 -19.77 -8.07
N LEU A 709 47.79 -20.83 -7.66
CA LEU A 709 48.37 -22.01 -7.02
C LEU A 709 48.63 -23.12 -8.05
N ASP A 710 49.19 -24.26 -7.62
CA ASP A 710 49.17 -25.46 -8.44
C ASP A 710 47.71 -25.91 -8.71
N SER A 711 47.46 -26.35 -9.94
CA SER A 711 46.17 -26.83 -10.43
C SER A 711 46.31 -27.97 -11.45
N GLU A 712 47.40 -28.75 -11.35
CA GLU A 712 47.50 -30.07 -11.98
C GLU A 712 46.54 -31.10 -11.34
N LYS A 713 46.32 -32.23 -12.01
CA LYS A 713 45.35 -33.28 -11.59
C LYS A 713 45.65 -33.89 -10.21
N ASP A 714 46.91 -33.95 -9.81
CA ASP A 714 47.35 -34.48 -8.51
C ASP A 714 47.57 -33.37 -7.46
N SER A 715 47.18 -32.12 -7.74
CA SER A 715 47.35 -30.97 -6.84
C SER A 715 46.40 -30.99 -5.63
N SER A 716 46.82 -30.38 -4.52
CA SER A 716 46.01 -30.23 -3.31
C SER A 716 44.77 -29.35 -3.52
N LEU A 717 44.85 -28.37 -4.42
CA LEU A 717 43.70 -27.53 -4.80
C LEU A 717 42.59 -28.35 -5.47
N VAL A 718 42.95 -29.19 -6.46
CA VAL A 718 41.99 -30.07 -7.14
C VAL A 718 41.40 -31.10 -6.16
N LEU A 719 42.20 -31.62 -5.23
CA LEU A 719 41.73 -32.53 -4.17
C LEU A 719 40.72 -31.86 -3.21
N LEU A 720 40.98 -30.62 -2.77
CA LEU A 720 40.06 -29.86 -1.92
C LEU A 720 38.75 -29.51 -2.66
N CYS A 721 38.83 -29.08 -3.92
CA CYS A 721 37.65 -28.86 -4.77
C CYS A 721 36.83 -30.14 -4.94
N PHE A 722 37.46 -31.28 -5.25
CA PHE A 722 36.79 -32.57 -5.37
C PHE A 722 36.06 -32.96 -4.08
N GLY A 723 36.74 -32.89 -2.92
CA GLY A 723 36.16 -33.19 -1.62
C GLY A 723 34.95 -32.33 -1.27
N LEU A 724 35.02 -31.01 -1.52
CA LEU A 724 33.90 -30.09 -1.25
C LEU A 724 32.72 -30.28 -2.23
N CYS A 725 32.97 -30.62 -3.49
CA CYS A 725 31.92 -30.90 -4.47
C CYS A 725 31.25 -32.27 -4.27
N VAL A 726 31.97 -33.25 -3.72
CA VAL A 726 31.42 -34.54 -3.25
C VAL A 726 30.56 -34.32 -1.99
N LEU A 727 31.11 -33.63 -0.98
CA LEU A 727 30.42 -33.24 0.25
C LEU A 727 29.11 -32.50 -0.02
N GLY A 728 29.16 -31.45 -0.85
CA GLY A 728 28.00 -30.60 -1.14
C GLY A 728 26.83 -31.37 -1.78
N ARG A 729 27.14 -32.35 -2.64
CA ARG A 729 26.15 -33.23 -3.27
C ARG A 729 25.62 -34.31 -2.33
N ARG A 730 26.49 -34.93 -1.52
CA ARG A 730 26.06 -35.89 -0.49
C ARG A 730 25.13 -35.23 0.52
N ALA A 731 25.44 -34.01 0.95
CA ALA A 731 24.58 -33.20 1.83
C ALA A 731 23.21 -32.91 1.20
N LEU A 732 23.15 -32.59 -0.11
CA LEU A 732 21.89 -32.40 -0.83
C LEU A 732 21.08 -33.70 -0.90
N GLY A 733 21.73 -34.83 -1.18
CA GLY A 733 21.10 -36.14 -1.21
C GLY A 733 20.57 -36.61 0.15
N THR A 734 21.34 -36.43 1.24
CA THR A 734 20.87 -36.71 2.61
C THR A 734 19.72 -35.80 3.02
N ALA A 735 19.77 -34.49 2.69
CA ALA A 735 18.66 -33.58 2.94
C ALA A 735 17.40 -33.94 2.12
N ALA A 736 17.58 -34.46 0.90
CA ALA A 736 16.53 -35.02 0.06
C ALA A 736 16.12 -36.48 0.43
N HIS A 737 16.46 -36.95 1.64
CA HIS A 737 16.15 -38.31 2.13
C HIS A 737 16.59 -39.45 1.19
N HIS A 738 17.71 -39.27 0.48
CA HIS A 738 18.24 -40.15 -0.57
C HIS A 738 17.27 -40.40 -1.74
N MET A 739 16.25 -39.55 -1.90
CA MET A 739 15.22 -39.62 -2.94
C MET A 739 15.37 -38.46 -3.95
N SER A 740 16.60 -38.12 -4.35
CA SER A 740 16.92 -37.01 -5.29
C SER A 740 16.24 -37.13 -6.67
N SER A 741 15.80 -38.33 -7.03
CA SER A 741 14.98 -38.60 -8.21
C SER A 741 13.54 -38.10 -8.09
N ASN A 742 12.97 -38.01 -6.88
CA ASN A 742 11.66 -37.39 -6.62
C ASN A 742 11.79 -35.86 -6.56
N LEU A 743 10.88 -35.14 -7.23
CA LEU A 743 10.90 -33.68 -7.29
C LEU A 743 10.67 -33.05 -5.91
N GLU A 744 9.68 -33.52 -5.14
CA GLU A 744 9.35 -32.95 -3.83
C GLU A 744 10.50 -33.11 -2.83
N SER A 745 11.09 -34.31 -2.79
CA SER A 745 12.24 -34.61 -1.93
C SER A 745 13.48 -33.80 -2.33
N PHE A 746 13.73 -33.64 -3.64
CA PHE A 746 14.81 -32.80 -4.15
C PHE A 746 14.62 -31.32 -3.78
N LEU A 747 13.41 -30.77 -3.94
CA LEU A 747 13.08 -29.39 -3.57
C LEU A 747 13.20 -29.14 -2.06
N TYR A 748 12.78 -30.11 -1.24
CA TYR A 748 12.96 -30.06 0.22
C TYR A 748 14.45 -30.00 0.61
N GLY A 749 15.27 -30.89 0.02
CA GLY A 749 16.72 -30.89 0.25
C GLY A 749 17.39 -29.59 -0.21
N LEU A 750 17.01 -29.09 -1.38
CA LEU A 750 17.48 -27.81 -1.93
C LEU A 750 17.13 -26.63 -1.01
N HIS A 751 15.90 -26.54 -0.52
CA HIS A 751 15.46 -25.48 0.39
C HIS A 751 16.19 -25.53 1.75
N ALA A 752 16.40 -26.73 2.30
CA ALA A 752 17.17 -26.92 3.53
C ALA A 752 18.61 -26.42 3.39
N LEU A 753 19.32 -26.78 2.31
CA LEU A 753 20.68 -26.28 2.06
C LEU A 753 20.72 -24.77 1.78
N PHE A 754 19.74 -24.23 1.03
CA PHE A 754 19.63 -22.79 0.73
C PHE A 754 19.48 -21.95 2.01
N LYS A 755 18.68 -22.45 2.98
CA LYS A 755 18.54 -21.87 4.32
C LYS A 755 19.81 -21.98 5.16
N GLY A 756 20.59 -23.05 4.98
CA GLY A 756 21.84 -23.32 5.71
C GLY A 756 21.76 -24.50 6.68
N ASP A 757 20.74 -25.34 6.59
CA ASP A 757 20.49 -26.48 7.50
C ASP A 757 21.32 -27.73 7.07
N PHE A 758 22.64 -27.63 7.12
CA PHE A 758 23.54 -28.73 6.73
C PHE A 758 23.54 -29.85 7.78
N ARG A 759 23.18 -31.07 7.34
CA ARG A 759 23.22 -32.30 8.14
C ARG A 759 24.31 -33.23 7.62
N ILE A 760 25.51 -33.10 8.16
CA ILE A 760 26.64 -33.99 7.85
C ILE A 760 26.42 -35.31 8.59
N SER A 761 26.23 -36.39 7.82
CA SER A 761 25.87 -37.73 8.31
C SER A 761 26.97 -38.77 8.10
N SER A 762 27.97 -38.48 7.26
CA SER A 762 29.06 -39.40 6.94
C SER A 762 30.32 -39.03 7.72
N VAL A 763 30.92 -40.01 8.39
CA VAL A 763 32.24 -39.86 9.08
C VAL A 763 33.33 -39.40 8.09
N ARG A 764 33.17 -39.72 6.80
CA ARG A 764 34.05 -39.30 5.69
C ARG A 764 34.12 -37.79 5.48
N ASP A 765 33.20 -37.03 6.07
CA ASP A 765 33.03 -35.59 5.87
C ASP A 765 33.45 -34.75 7.10
N GLU A 766 33.79 -35.38 8.23
CA GLU A 766 34.01 -34.69 9.51
C GLU A 766 35.17 -33.66 9.49
N TRP A 767 36.10 -33.78 8.54
CA TRP A 767 37.17 -32.81 8.30
C TRP A 767 36.67 -31.38 8.02
N ILE A 768 35.42 -31.23 7.54
CA ILE A 768 34.78 -29.92 7.34
C ILE A 768 34.59 -29.14 8.66
N PHE A 769 34.53 -29.82 9.81
CA PHE A 769 34.40 -29.18 11.12
C PHE A 769 35.66 -28.44 11.57
N ALA A 770 36.79 -28.60 10.86
CA ALA A 770 38.01 -27.84 11.12
C ALA A 770 37.90 -26.34 10.79
N ASP A 771 37.08 -25.95 9.79
CA ASP A 771 36.65 -24.55 9.60
C ASP A 771 35.23 -24.49 9.02
N MET A 772 34.26 -24.10 9.87
CA MET A 772 32.86 -23.93 9.48
C MET A 772 32.62 -22.77 8.49
N GLU A 773 33.61 -21.93 8.20
CA GLU A 773 33.56 -21.00 7.08
C GLU A 773 33.48 -21.70 5.72
N LEU A 774 33.98 -22.92 5.57
CA LEU A 774 33.80 -23.68 4.32
C LEU A 774 32.31 -23.90 4.01
N LEU A 775 31.50 -24.30 4.99
CA LEU A 775 30.05 -24.38 4.79
C LEU A 775 29.43 -22.99 4.55
N ARG A 776 29.77 -22.00 5.37
CA ARG A 776 29.10 -20.68 5.39
C ARG A 776 29.48 -19.75 4.24
N LYS A 777 30.71 -19.83 3.72
CA LYS A 777 31.26 -18.95 2.69
C LYS A 777 31.55 -19.64 1.35
N VAL A 778 31.55 -20.98 1.30
CA VAL A 778 31.69 -21.73 0.03
C VAL A 778 30.42 -22.50 -0.32
N VAL A 779 29.99 -23.45 0.51
CA VAL A 779 28.91 -24.38 0.11
C VAL A 779 27.53 -23.70 0.12
N VAL A 780 27.23 -22.86 1.12
CA VAL A 780 25.99 -22.04 1.17
C VAL A 780 25.91 -21.04 0.00
N PRO A 781 26.95 -20.22 -0.29
CA PRO A 781 26.93 -19.38 -1.49
C PRO A 781 26.88 -20.16 -2.80
N GLY A 782 27.52 -21.34 -2.87
CA GLY A 782 27.47 -22.22 -4.04
C GLY A 782 26.04 -22.67 -4.41
N ILE A 783 25.27 -23.17 -3.44
CA ILE A 783 23.87 -23.60 -3.69
C ILE A 783 22.91 -22.41 -3.89
N ARG A 784 23.23 -21.24 -3.32
CA ARG A 784 22.48 -20.00 -3.54
C ARG A 784 22.72 -19.42 -4.94
N MET A 785 23.96 -19.41 -5.42
CA MET A 785 24.32 -18.91 -6.73
C MET A 785 23.88 -19.85 -7.87
N SER A 786 23.94 -21.17 -7.67
CA SER A 786 23.49 -22.12 -8.70
C SER A 786 22.00 -21.95 -9.05
N LEU A 787 21.16 -21.61 -8.08
CA LEU A 787 19.75 -21.30 -8.29
C LEU A 787 19.54 -20.06 -9.18
N LYS A 788 20.43 -19.06 -9.08
CA LYS A 788 20.43 -17.86 -9.93
C LYS A 788 20.92 -18.19 -11.35
N LEU A 789 22.08 -18.83 -11.48
CA LEU A 789 22.64 -19.25 -12.78
C LEU A 789 21.65 -20.15 -13.55
N HIS A 790 20.99 -21.08 -12.86
CA HIS A 790 19.95 -21.92 -13.42
C HIS A 790 18.70 -21.13 -13.86
N GLN A 791 18.38 -19.99 -13.24
CA GLN A 791 17.31 -19.10 -13.72
C GLN A 791 17.72 -18.39 -15.01
N ASP A 792 18.97 -17.92 -15.11
CA ASP A 792 19.46 -17.18 -16.28
C ASP A 792 19.74 -18.07 -17.50
N HIS A 793 20.05 -19.36 -17.28
CA HIS A 793 20.15 -20.38 -18.34
C HIS A 793 18.88 -20.49 -19.21
N PHE A 794 17.69 -20.15 -18.70
CA PHE A 794 16.47 -20.08 -19.52
C PHE A 794 16.41 -18.86 -20.45
N THR A 795 17.26 -17.86 -20.23
CA THR A 795 17.36 -16.64 -21.06
C THR A 795 18.43 -16.81 -22.15
N SER A 796 19.57 -17.42 -21.80
CA SER A 796 20.69 -17.68 -22.70
C SER A 796 21.44 -18.96 -22.30
N PRO A 797 21.02 -20.16 -22.76
CA PRO A 797 21.59 -21.43 -22.31
C PRO A 797 23.05 -21.59 -22.72
N ASP A 798 23.38 -21.22 -23.96
CA ASP A 798 24.70 -21.40 -24.59
C ASP A 798 25.78 -20.44 -24.02
N GLU A 799 25.38 -19.42 -23.26
CA GLU A 799 26.27 -18.32 -22.83
C GLU A 799 27.17 -18.70 -21.64
N TYR A 800 26.77 -19.68 -20.84
CA TYR A 800 27.52 -20.13 -19.64
C TYR A 800 28.41 -21.36 -19.87
N ASP A 801 28.55 -21.80 -21.12
CA ASP A 801 29.58 -22.76 -21.52
C ASP A 801 30.96 -22.11 -21.68
N GLU A 802 31.02 -20.79 -21.93
CA GLU A 802 32.29 -20.05 -21.93
C GLU A 802 32.73 -19.71 -20.48
N PRO A 803 33.92 -20.17 -20.01
CA PRO A 803 34.39 -19.89 -18.66
C PRO A 803 34.54 -18.39 -18.34
N ALA A 804 34.81 -17.56 -19.36
CA ALA A 804 34.93 -16.12 -19.16
C ALA A 804 33.61 -15.49 -18.72
N VAL A 805 32.52 -15.76 -19.45
CA VAL A 805 31.21 -15.18 -19.18
C VAL A 805 30.62 -15.73 -17.88
N LEU A 806 30.80 -17.03 -17.60
CA LEU A 806 30.36 -17.62 -16.33
C LEU A 806 31.04 -16.98 -15.10
N TYR A 807 32.36 -16.71 -15.17
CA TYR A 807 33.09 -16.07 -14.07
C TYR A 807 32.65 -14.61 -13.87
N GLU A 808 32.47 -13.86 -14.96
CA GLU A 808 32.00 -12.49 -14.91
C GLU A 808 30.55 -12.39 -14.38
N ALA A 809 29.68 -13.33 -14.77
CA ALA A 809 28.32 -13.44 -14.25
C ALA A 809 28.29 -13.71 -12.73
N ILE A 810 29.05 -14.69 -12.24
CA ILE A 810 29.11 -15.01 -10.80
C ILE A 810 29.65 -13.80 -10.00
N SER A 811 30.74 -13.17 -10.47
CA SER A 811 31.32 -11.99 -9.82
C SER A 811 30.34 -10.81 -9.80
N SER A 812 29.68 -10.53 -10.92
CA SER A 812 28.68 -9.46 -11.06
C SER A 812 27.46 -9.69 -10.16
N HIS A 813 26.97 -10.93 -10.06
CA HIS A 813 25.88 -11.28 -9.16
C HIS A 813 26.30 -11.18 -7.69
N GLN A 814 27.52 -11.56 -7.33
CA GLN A 814 28.02 -11.41 -5.95
C GLN A 814 28.06 -9.95 -5.49
N GLU A 815 28.28 -8.99 -6.39
CA GLU A 815 28.26 -7.55 -6.08
C GLU A 815 26.84 -6.94 -6.11
N ASN A 816 25.97 -7.37 -7.03
CA ASN A 816 24.71 -6.68 -7.34
C ASN A 816 23.42 -7.37 -6.83
N LEU A 817 23.50 -8.63 -6.38
CA LEU A 817 22.35 -9.46 -6.00
C LEU A 817 22.53 -10.08 -4.61
N VAL A 818 21.66 -9.73 -3.66
CA VAL A 818 21.64 -10.37 -2.34
C VAL A 818 20.83 -11.67 -2.39
N ILE A 819 21.51 -12.82 -2.31
CA ILE A 819 20.86 -14.14 -2.25
C ILE A 819 20.81 -14.64 -0.80
N ALA A 820 19.60 -14.70 -0.22
CA ALA A 820 19.39 -15.11 1.17
C ALA A 820 18.00 -15.75 1.40
N HIS A 821 17.84 -16.41 2.54
CA HIS A 821 16.53 -16.92 2.98
C HIS A 821 15.71 -15.80 3.62
N GLU A 822 14.38 -15.75 3.46
CA GLU A 822 13.59 -14.59 3.90
C GLU A 822 13.46 -14.42 5.42
N GLY A 823 13.79 -15.45 6.20
CA GLY A 823 13.92 -15.41 7.66
C GLY A 823 15.32 -14.98 8.16
N ASP A 824 16.29 -14.84 7.26
CA ASP A 824 17.66 -14.41 7.53
C ASP A 824 17.69 -12.89 7.86
N PRO A 825 18.31 -12.45 8.97
CA PRO A 825 18.50 -11.02 9.24
C PRO A 825 19.19 -10.26 8.10
N ALA A 826 20.02 -10.91 7.28
CA ALA A 826 20.66 -10.32 6.10
C ALA A 826 19.66 -9.97 4.98
N TRP A 827 18.61 -10.78 4.79
CA TRP A 827 17.51 -10.44 3.87
C TRP A 827 16.79 -9.18 4.31
N ARG A 828 16.47 -9.11 5.61
CA ARG A 828 15.82 -7.94 6.22
C ARG A 828 16.68 -6.69 6.11
N SER A 829 17.99 -6.76 6.40
CA SER A 829 18.87 -5.59 6.30
C SER A 829 18.99 -5.09 4.86
N ALA A 830 19.15 -5.99 3.88
CA ALA A 830 19.26 -5.66 2.46
C ALA A 830 18.00 -4.98 1.88
N VAL A 831 16.80 -5.47 2.23
CA VAL A 831 15.54 -4.81 1.80
C VAL A 831 15.45 -3.40 2.38
N LEU A 832 15.80 -3.22 3.66
CA LEU A 832 15.72 -1.94 4.37
C LEU A 832 16.87 -0.95 4.06
N SER A 833 17.98 -1.43 3.49
CA SER A 833 19.08 -0.60 2.95
C SER A 833 18.90 -0.20 1.48
N ASN A 834 17.76 -0.54 0.86
CA ASN A 834 17.46 -0.30 -0.56
C ASN A 834 18.43 -1.00 -1.55
N SER A 835 18.83 -2.25 -1.26
CA SER A 835 19.59 -3.07 -2.22
C SER A 835 18.88 -3.18 -3.58
N PRO A 836 19.60 -3.17 -4.71
CA PRO A 836 18.98 -3.05 -6.03
C PRO A 836 18.21 -4.31 -6.45
N SER A 837 18.75 -5.49 -6.13
CA SER A 837 18.10 -6.78 -6.38
C SER A 837 18.36 -7.79 -5.26
N LEU A 838 17.40 -8.68 -5.02
CA LEU A 838 17.50 -9.78 -4.05
C LEU A 838 16.84 -11.05 -4.61
N LEU A 839 17.29 -12.24 -4.19
CA LEU A 839 16.70 -13.53 -4.54
C LEU A 839 16.58 -14.47 -3.32
N ALA A 840 15.42 -15.11 -3.19
CA ALA A 840 15.12 -16.11 -2.15
C ALA A 840 14.40 -17.33 -2.73
N LEU A 841 14.52 -18.47 -2.05
CA LEU A 841 13.72 -19.67 -2.28
C LEU A 841 12.72 -19.83 -1.12
N ARG A 842 11.45 -19.48 -1.35
CA ARG A 842 10.36 -19.62 -0.37
C ARG A 842 9.75 -21.03 -0.45
N HIS A 843 9.44 -21.59 0.70
CA HIS A 843 8.54 -22.74 0.86
C HIS A 843 7.17 -22.24 1.36
N VAL A 844 6.10 -22.72 0.75
CA VAL A 844 4.70 -22.41 1.10
C VAL A 844 3.96 -23.74 1.24
N LEU A 845 3.10 -23.84 2.26
CA LEU A 845 2.22 -25.00 2.48
C LEU A 845 0.77 -24.57 2.19
N ASP A 846 0.29 -24.83 0.99
CA ASP A 846 -1.05 -24.42 0.54
C ASP A 846 -1.99 -25.64 0.42
N GLU A 847 -3.15 -25.58 1.07
CA GLU A 847 -4.13 -26.68 1.27
C GLU A 847 -3.54 -28.05 1.69
N GLY A 848 -2.32 -28.10 2.22
CA GLY A 848 -1.59 -29.31 2.61
C GLY A 848 -0.56 -29.81 1.58
N THR A 849 -0.41 -29.12 0.45
CA THR A 849 0.60 -29.38 -0.58
C THR A 849 1.85 -28.49 -0.38
N ASN A 850 3.02 -28.99 -0.78
CA ASN A 850 4.29 -28.27 -0.63
C ASN A 850 4.65 -27.50 -1.92
N GLU A 851 4.43 -26.19 -1.94
CA GLU A 851 4.87 -25.34 -3.04
C GLU A 851 6.23 -24.70 -2.73
N TYR A 852 7.16 -24.75 -3.70
CA TYR A 852 8.44 -24.06 -3.62
C TYR A 852 8.51 -22.99 -4.71
N LYS A 853 8.84 -21.75 -4.33
CA LYS A 853 8.79 -20.57 -5.20
C LYS A 853 10.11 -19.81 -5.13
N ILE A 854 10.73 -19.57 -6.28
CA ILE A 854 11.85 -18.63 -6.40
C ILE A 854 11.24 -17.23 -6.45
N ILE A 855 11.61 -16.40 -5.48
CA ILE A 855 11.14 -15.02 -5.37
C ILE A 855 12.33 -14.11 -5.63
N MET A 856 12.23 -13.32 -6.70
CA MET A 856 13.18 -12.24 -6.98
C MET A 856 12.52 -10.89 -6.67
N LEU A 857 13.25 -10.04 -5.96
CA LEU A 857 12.86 -8.66 -5.67
C LEU A 857 13.75 -7.71 -6.46
N ASN A 858 13.14 -6.78 -7.18
CA ASN A 858 13.86 -5.72 -7.91
C ASN A 858 13.37 -4.35 -7.43
N ARG A 859 14.29 -3.48 -7.00
CA ARG A 859 13.96 -2.13 -6.55
C ARG A 859 13.52 -1.27 -7.73
N ARG A 860 12.28 -0.79 -7.72
CA ARG A 860 11.65 -0.05 -8.83
C ARG A 860 10.72 1.05 -8.32
N TYR A 861 10.35 1.97 -9.19
CA TYR A 861 9.26 2.91 -8.94
C TYR A 861 7.93 2.25 -9.26
N LEU A 862 7.14 1.97 -8.23
CA LEU A 862 5.82 1.35 -8.34
C LEU A 862 4.74 2.43 -8.52
N SER A 863 3.74 2.12 -9.35
CA SER A 863 2.53 2.94 -9.48
C SER A 863 1.44 2.46 -8.53
N PHE A 864 0.95 3.37 -7.70
CA PHE A 864 -0.21 3.19 -6.83
C PHE A 864 -1.37 4.08 -7.30
N ARG A 865 -2.59 3.55 -7.21
CA ARG A 865 -3.80 4.36 -7.16
C ARG A 865 -3.95 4.91 -5.74
N VAL A 866 -4.33 6.19 -5.62
CA VAL A 866 -4.63 6.85 -4.35
C VAL A 866 -6.13 7.09 -4.27
N ILE A 867 -6.78 6.40 -3.36
CA ILE A 867 -8.22 6.45 -3.13
C ILE A 867 -8.45 7.14 -1.78
N LYS A 868 -9.25 8.20 -1.75
CA LYS A 868 -9.67 8.83 -0.50
C LYS A 868 -10.96 8.20 -0.01
N VAL A 869 -11.02 7.83 1.27
CA VAL A 869 -12.21 7.26 1.91
C VAL A 869 -12.79 8.26 2.91
N ASN A 870 -14.12 8.34 2.99
CA ASN A 870 -14.80 9.11 4.02
C ASN A 870 -14.42 8.59 5.42
N LYS A 871 -13.72 9.42 6.20
CA LYS A 871 -13.23 9.05 7.54
C LYS A 871 -14.33 8.71 8.54
N GLU A 872 -15.54 9.25 8.38
CA GLU A 872 -16.67 8.88 9.23
C GLU A 872 -17.22 7.50 8.89
N CYS A 873 -17.09 7.06 7.64
CA CYS A 873 -17.34 5.66 7.25
C CYS A 873 -16.31 4.72 7.91
N VAL A 874 -15.01 5.09 7.89
CA VAL A 874 -13.94 4.31 8.54
C VAL A 874 -14.13 4.25 10.06
N ARG A 875 -14.26 5.40 10.74
CA ARG A 875 -14.51 5.49 12.19
C ARG A 875 -15.78 4.74 12.59
N GLY A 876 -16.84 4.85 11.79
CA GLY A 876 -18.12 4.16 12.01
C GLY A 876 -18.04 2.64 11.89
N LEU A 877 -17.40 2.14 10.84
CA LEU A 877 -17.17 0.70 10.64
C LEU A 877 -16.26 0.14 11.74
N TRP A 878 -15.11 0.76 12.04
CA TRP A 878 -14.23 0.35 13.14
C TRP A 878 -14.92 0.36 14.51
N ALA A 879 -15.84 1.30 14.76
CA ALA A 879 -16.61 1.36 16.00
C ALA A 879 -17.68 0.25 16.07
N GLY A 880 -18.33 -0.08 14.94
CA GLY A 880 -19.22 -1.25 14.84
C GLY A 880 -18.45 -2.57 15.05
N GLN A 881 -17.28 -2.68 14.44
CA GLN A 881 -16.36 -3.82 14.59
C GLN A 881 -16.01 -4.09 16.05
N GLN A 882 -15.59 -3.06 16.79
CA GLN A 882 -15.27 -3.21 18.22
C GLN A 882 -16.51 -3.49 19.08
N GLN A 883 -17.65 -2.82 18.83
CA GLN A 883 -18.86 -3.06 19.62
C GLN A 883 -19.35 -4.51 19.47
N GLU A 884 -19.30 -5.05 18.26
CA GLU A 884 -19.78 -6.41 18.00
C GLU A 884 -18.85 -7.50 18.55
N LEU A 885 -17.54 -7.41 18.28
CA LEU A 885 -16.57 -8.44 18.71
C LEU A 885 -16.17 -8.33 20.19
N VAL A 886 -16.05 -7.11 20.73
CA VAL A 886 -15.47 -6.89 22.07
C VAL A 886 -16.54 -6.64 23.12
N PHE A 887 -17.55 -5.81 22.83
CA PHE A 887 -18.59 -5.45 23.79
C PHE A 887 -19.73 -6.49 23.82
N LEU A 888 -20.33 -6.80 22.67
CA LEU A 888 -21.34 -7.86 22.53
C LEU A 888 -20.74 -9.27 22.52
N ARG A 889 -19.42 -9.39 22.36
CA ARG A 889 -18.66 -10.66 22.33
C ARG A 889 -19.18 -11.66 21.30
N ASN A 890 -19.63 -11.17 20.14
CA ASN A 890 -20.08 -12.03 19.05
C ASN A 890 -18.91 -12.92 18.58
N ARG A 891 -19.17 -14.24 18.51
CA ARG A 891 -18.21 -15.28 18.12
C ARG A 891 -18.59 -16.00 16.82
N ASN A 892 -19.66 -15.60 16.15
CA ASN A 892 -20.08 -16.22 14.89
C ASN A 892 -19.03 -15.95 13.79
N PRO A 893 -18.46 -16.98 13.13
CA PRO A 893 -17.56 -16.80 11.99
C PRO A 893 -18.31 -16.32 10.73
N GLU A 894 -19.54 -16.79 10.50
CA GLU A 894 -20.47 -16.22 9.51
C GLU A 894 -21.15 -14.96 10.08
N ARG A 895 -20.29 -14.03 10.47
CA ARG A 895 -20.64 -12.70 10.97
C ARG A 895 -21.34 -11.90 9.88
N GLY A 896 -21.97 -10.77 10.24
CA GLY A 896 -22.77 -9.89 9.38
C GLY A 896 -22.04 -9.17 8.23
N SER A 897 -21.21 -9.89 7.47
CA SER A 897 -20.74 -9.52 6.14
C SER A 897 -21.94 -9.44 5.21
N ILE A 898 -22.31 -8.21 4.84
CA ILE A 898 -23.05 -7.99 3.61
C ILE A 898 -21.97 -8.14 2.52
N GLN A 899 -21.90 -9.33 1.93
CA GLN A 899 -20.77 -9.85 1.13
C GLN A 899 -20.47 -9.07 -0.18
N ASN A 900 -21.07 -7.90 -0.38
CA ASN A 900 -20.91 -7.08 -1.59
C ASN A 900 -21.25 -5.59 -1.30
N ALA A 901 -20.45 -4.93 -0.46
CA ALA A 901 -20.63 -3.52 -0.09
C ALA A 901 -19.56 -2.62 -0.77
N LYS A 902 -19.39 -2.76 -2.10
CA LYS A 902 -18.41 -2.02 -2.93
C LYS A 902 -18.46 -0.50 -2.69
N GLN A 903 -19.64 0.06 -2.42
CA GLN A 903 -19.87 1.49 -2.19
C GLN A 903 -19.21 2.02 -0.91
N ALA A 904 -18.95 1.12 0.05
CA ALA A 904 -18.40 1.43 1.36
C ALA A 904 -17.01 0.84 1.61
N LEU A 905 -16.46 0.03 0.69
CA LEU A 905 -15.20 -0.73 0.85
C LEU A 905 -15.12 -1.47 2.20
N ARG A 906 -16.25 -2.09 2.57
CA ARG A 906 -16.49 -2.57 3.92
C ARG A 906 -15.51 -3.66 4.32
N ASN A 907 -15.11 -4.55 3.41
CA ASN A 907 -14.17 -5.62 3.73
C ASN A 907 -12.75 -5.08 3.90
N MET A 908 -12.26 -4.22 2.99
CA MET A 908 -10.95 -3.55 3.13
C MET A 908 -10.83 -2.71 4.40
N ILE A 909 -11.90 -1.98 4.78
CA ILE A 909 -11.91 -1.19 6.02
C ILE A 909 -11.95 -2.10 7.25
N ASN A 910 -12.70 -3.20 7.23
CA ASN A 910 -12.79 -4.12 8.36
C ASN A 910 -11.48 -4.91 8.58
N SER A 911 -10.84 -5.42 7.52
CA SER A 911 -9.55 -6.13 7.63
C SER A 911 -8.46 -5.20 8.16
N SER A 912 -8.53 -3.90 7.87
CA SER A 912 -7.67 -2.86 8.45
C SER A 912 -7.90 -2.53 9.95
N CYS A 913 -8.82 -3.18 10.66
CA CYS A 913 -8.92 -2.99 12.12
C CYS A 913 -7.69 -3.56 12.83
N ASP A 914 -7.16 -2.84 13.83
CA ASP A 914 -6.00 -3.33 14.58
C ASP A 914 -6.32 -4.67 15.28
N GLN A 915 -5.31 -5.54 15.40
CA GLN A 915 -5.46 -6.83 16.06
C GLN A 915 -5.86 -6.61 17.55
N PRO A 916 -6.78 -7.42 18.12
CA PRO A 916 -7.36 -8.66 17.59
C PRO A 916 -8.73 -8.48 16.90
N ILE A 917 -9.07 -7.27 16.43
CA ILE A 917 -10.40 -6.97 15.86
C ILE A 917 -10.42 -7.20 14.34
N GLY A 918 -9.35 -6.81 13.66
CA GLY A 918 -9.08 -7.16 12.26
C GLY A 918 -7.81 -7.98 12.12
N TYR A 919 -7.37 -8.16 10.88
CA TYR A 919 -6.28 -9.04 10.47
C TYR A 919 -5.32 -8.37 9.47
N PRO A 920 -4.82 -7.14 9.74
CA PRO A 920 -3.81 -6.52 8.89
C PRO A 920 -2.51 -7.33 8.99
N ILE A 921 -1.86 -7.53 7.83
CA ILE A 921 -0.54 -8.17 7.71
C ILE A 921 0.51 -7.37 8.48
N TYR A 922 0.44 -6.05 8.37
CA TYR A 922 1.40 -5.13 8.97
C TYR A 922 0.69 -3.89 9.49
N VAL A 923 0.95 -3.50 10.73
CA VAL A 923 0.58 -2.18 11.28
C VAL A 923 1.85 -1.45 11.68
N SER A 924 2.08 -0.29 11.06
CA SER A 924 3.26 0.52 11.32
C SER A 924 3.21 1.15 12.72
N PRO A 925 4.37 1.47 13.31
CA PRO A 925 4.43 2.48 14.36
C PRO A 925 3.92 3.84 13.83
N LEU A 926 3.52 4.72 14.74
CA LEU A 926 3.19 6.11 14.41
C LEU A 926 4.44 6.80 13.85
N THR A 927 4.36 7.25 12.60
CA THR A 927 5.52 7.62 11.80
C THR A 927 5.38 9.05 11.30
N THR A 928 6.34 9.92 11.65
CA THR A 928 6.33 11.33 11.22
C THR A 928 7.21 11.55 9.99
N SER A 929 6.60 12.12 8.95
CA SER A 929 7.24 12.67 7.74
C SER A 929 7.38 14.19 7.86
N TYR A 930 8.45 14.76 7.30
CA TYR A 930 8.73 16.20 7.32
C TYR A 930 8.91 16.74 5.90
N CYS A 931 8.53 18.00 5.65
CA CYS A 931 8.71 18.61 4.33
C CYS A 931 10.19 18.63 3.86
N ASN A 932 11.14 18.67 4.80
CA ASN A 932 12.57 18.71 4.52
C ASN A 932 13.13 17.39 3.98
N SER A 933 12.49 16.24 4.22
CA SER A 933 13.00 14.94 3.76
C SER A 933 12.70 14.65 2.28
N HIS A 934 11.84 15.44 1.63
CA HIS A 934 11.47 15.25 0.24
C HIS A 934 12.45 16.01 -0.70
N PRO A 935 13.29 15.32 -1.48
CA PRO A 935 14.40 15.96 -2.22
C PRO A 935 13.94 17.00 -3.25
N GLN A 936 12.87 16.73 -4.00
CA GLN A 936 12.41 17.66 -5.03
C GLN A 936 11.79 18.96 -4.46
N LEU A 937 11.25 18.95 -3.23
CA LEU A 937 10.54 20.12 -2.66
C LEU A 937 11.53 21.20 -2.23
N GLY A 938 12.72 20.81 -1.74
CA GLY A 938 13.80 21.74 -1.40
C GLY A 938 14.31 22.55 -2.60
N HIS A 939 14.10 22.09 -3.84
CA HIS A 939 14.39 22.88 -5.05
C HIS A 939 13.27 23.90 -5.37
N VAL A 940 12.05 23.73 -4.86
CA VAL A 940 10.91 24.63 -5.14
C VAL A 940 10.79 25.75 -4.11
N LEU A 941 10.95 25.44 -2.82
CA LEU A 941 10.86 26.40 -1.70
C LEU A 941 12.22 26.88 -1.18
N GLY A 942 13.31 26.25 -1.60
CA GLY A 942 14.60 26.31 -0.91
C GLY A 942 14.70 25.29 0.23
N GLY A 943 15.93 24.92 0.59
CA GLY A 943 16.22 24.11 1.76
C GLY A 943 16.04 24.90 3.08
N PRO A 944 16.12 24.24 4.25
CA PRO A 944 16.02 24.91 5.54
C PRO A 944 17.04 26.04 5.68
N ILE A 945 16.59 27.16 6.25
CA ILE A 945 17.42 28.34 6.44
C ILE A 945 18.36 28.08 7.62
N SER A 946 19.65 27.95 7.34
CA SER A 946 20.69 27.80 8.36
C SER A 946 21.62 29.01 8.36
N ILE A 947 22.27 29.28 9.50
CA ILE A 947 23.26 30.37 9.62
C ILE A 947 24.42 30.15 8.63
N ALA A 948 24.80 28.89 8.37
CA ALA A 948 25.80 28.54 7.36
C ALA A 948 25.31 28.88 5.94
N ASN A 949 24.06 28.57 5.59
CA ASN A 949 23.48 28.90 4.28
C ASN A 949 23.38 30.42 4.08
N ILE A 950 22.94 31.18 5.09
CA ILE A 950 22.92 32.65 5.06
C ILE A 950 24.35 33.19 4.89
N ARG A 951 25.31 32.74 5.70
CA ARG A 951 26.71 33.17 5.60
C ARG A 951 27.29 32.88 4.23
N ASN A 952 27.06 31.69 3.68
CA ASN A 952 27.57 31.29 2.37
C ASN A 952 26.88 32.09 1.23
N PHE A 953 25.59 32.41 1.36
CA PHE A 953 24.87 33.30 0.43
C PHE A 953 25.39 34.73 0.49
N VAL A 954 25.59 35.29 1.68
CA VAL A 954 26.13 36.65 1.89
C VAL A 954 27.57 36.73 1.38
N VAL A 955 28.43 35.77 1.73
CA VAL A 955 29.82 35.70 1.23
C VAL A 955 29.86 35.51 -0.29
N GLY A 956 29.01 34.63 -0.85
CA GLY A 956 28.90 34.44 -2.30
C GLY A 956 28.40 35.69 -3.03
N THR A 957 27.41 36.40 -2.46
CA THR A 957 26.87 37.65 -3.01
C THR A 957 27.87 38.79 -2.86
N TRP A 958 28.61 38.86 -1.75
CA TRP A 958 29.73 39.79 -1.53
C TRP A 958 30.87 39.55 -2.52
N HIS A 959 31.21 38.29 -2.84
CA HIS A 959 32.18 37.97 -3.89
C HIS A 959 31.66 38.31 -5.29
N ARG A 960 30.35 38.16 -5.58
CA ARG A 960 29.73 38.60 -6.84
C ARG A 960 29.75 40.13 -6.97
N LEU A 961 29.35 40.86 -5.93
CA LEU A 961 29.41 42.32 -5.86
C LEU A 961 30.85 42.82 -5.98
N ARG A 962 31.81 42.22 -5.26
CA ARG A 962 33.23 42.58 -5.34
C ARG A 962 33.84 42.31 -6.72
N LYS A 963 33.36 41.28 -7.46
CA LYS A 963 33.73 41.07 -8.86
C LYS A 963 33.06 42.10 -9.79
N GLY A 964 31.79 42.43 -9.58
CA GLY A 964 31.06 43.45 -10.36
C GLY A 964 31.66 44.86 -10.19
N CYS A 965 31.89 45.30 -8.96
CA CYS A 965 32.53 46.59 -8.66
C CYS A 965 34.03 46.63 -9.00
N GLY A 966 34.66 45.48 -9.27
CA GLY A 966 36.05 45.41 -9.74
C GLY A 966 36.24 45.61 -11.25
N ALA A 967 35.15 45.58 -12.03
CA ALA A 967 35.19 45.69 -13.50
C ALA A 967 34.95 47.13 -14.01
N GLY A 968 35.14 48.14 -13.17
CA GLY A 968 34.69 49.51 -13.39
C GLY A 968 35.77 50.53 -13.82
N CYS A 969 36.77 50.14 -14.63
CA CYS A 969 37.68 51.10 -15.30
C CYS A 969 38.48 50.47 -16.45
N ASN A 970 37.84 50.22 -17.60
CA ASN A 970 38.49 50.45 -18.91
C ASN A 970 37.42 50.69 -19.98
N SER A 971 37.72 51.54 -20.97
CA SER A 971 36.73 52.06 -21.93
C SER A 971 36.90 51.45 -23.33
N GLY A 972 35.78 51.26 -24.05
CA GLY A 972 35.78 51.18 -25.52
C GLY A 972 35.12 49.96 -26.17
N GLY A 973 33.80 50.01 -26.38
CA GLY A 973 33.07 49.17 -27.36
C GLY A 973 32.76 47.72 -26.91
N ASN A 974 31.63 47.12 -27.28
CA ASN A 974 30.47 47.64 -28.02
C ASN A 974 29.17 47.03 -27.47
N ILE A 975 28.03 47.64 -27.76
CA ILE A 975 26.69 47.24 -27.29
C ILE A 975 25.91 46.50 -28.41
N GLU A 976 24.79 45.87 -28.04
CA GLU A 976 23.83 45.10 -28.87
C GLU A 976 24.30 43.69 -29.34
N ASP A 977 23.47 42.64 -29.28
CA ASP A 977 22.32 42.40 -28.37
C ASP A 977 22.06 40.88 -28.19
N SER A 978 21.08 40.53 -27.37
CA SER A 978 20.80 39.17 -26.88
C SER A 978 19.82 38.38 -27.76
N ASP A 979 19.97 37.05 -27.82
CA ASP A 979 18.83 36.15 -27.53
C ASP A 979 19.24 34.71 -27.14
N ALA A 980 18.27 33.92 -26.65
CA ALA A 980 18.49 32.69 -25.88
C ALA A 980 18.59 31.37 -26.68
N GLY A 981 19.24 30.34 -26.09
CA GLY A 981 19.20 28.97 -26.62
C GLY A 981 19.85 27.88 -25.76
N GLY A 982 19.02 27.06 -25.10
CA GLY A 982 19.34 25.67 -24.73
C GLY A 982 20.11 25.41 -23.42
N LEU A 983 19.48 24.70 -22.47
CA LEU A 983 20.21 23.97 -21.42
C LEU A 983 20.55 22.55 -21.91
N SER A 984 21.77 22.09 -21.62
CA SER A 984 22.00 20.67 -21.34
C SER A 984 23.13 20.52 -20.32
N CYS A 985 22.84 19.90 -19.18
CA CYS A 985 23.82 19.55 -18.16
C CYS A 985 24.06 18.03 -18.21
N GLY A 986 25.17 17.62 -18.82
CA GLY A 986 25.66 16.25 -18.72
C GLY A 986 26.19 15.99 -17.31
N SER A 987 25.69 14.95 -16.65
CA SER A 987 26.23 14.51 -15.37
C SER A 987 27.47 13.64 -15.59
N GLY A 988 28.48 13.80 -14.73
CA GLY A 988 29.67 12.95 -14.67
C GLY A 988 30.14 12.86 -13.23
N ASN A 989 29.88 11.73 -12.57
CA ASN A 989 30.18 11.50 -11.16
C ASN A 989 31.22 10.37 -11.04
N GLY A 990 32.17 10.47 -10.12
CA GLY A 990 33.17 9.43 -9.93
C GLY A 990 34.14 9.66 -8.78
N THR A 991 34.19 8.69 -7.85
CA THR A 991 35.21 8.44 -6.80
C THR A 991 35.56 9.59 -5.84
N GLY A 992 35.60 9.43 -4.51
CA GLY A 992 35.41 8.25 -3.66
C GLY A 992 36.71 7.84 -2.95
N ALA A 993 36.83 8.19 -1.66
CA ALA A 993 37.79 7.62 -0.70
C ALA A 993 37.44 8.11 0.73
N ASP A 994 37.38 7.20 1.69
CA ASP A 994 37.34 7.51 3.13
C ASP A 994 38.74 7.73 3.70
N SER A 995 38.83 8.45 4.82
CA SER A 995 39.51 7.94 6.05
C SER A 995 39.50 8.97 7.19
N HIS A 996 39.40 8.45 8.42
CA HIS A 996 39.65 9.22 9.64
C HIS A 996 41.15 9.16 10.00
N GLN A 997 41.70 10.24 10.56
CA GLN A 997 42.10 10.30 11.99
C GLN A 997 43.04 11.49 12.30
N SER A 998 42.89 12.02 13.52
CA SER A 998 43.92 12.77 14.24
C SER A 998 44.87 11.77 14.94
N SER A 999 46.12 12.06 15.32
CA SER A 999 46.60 13.32 15.90
C SER A 999 48.14 13.39 15.98
N VAL A 1000 48.66 14.63 16.01
CA VAL A 1000 49.84 15.11 16.79
C VAL A 1000 51.08 14.21 16.93
N SER A 1001 52.20 14.64 16.33
CA SER A 1001 53.40 15.11 17.07
C SER A 1001 54.52 15.60 16.14
N HIS A 1002 55.46 16.38 16.72
CA HIS A 1002 56.78 16.91 16.27
C HIS A 1002 57.26 16.78 14.79
N GLY A 1003 58.04 17.73 14.25
CA GLY A 1003 58.56 18.98 14.83
C GLY A 1003 59.95 19.39 14.34
N GLY A 1004 60.04 20.02 13.16
CA GLY A 1004 61.30 20.56 12.59
C GLY A 1004 62.28 19.50 12.04
N THR A 1005 63.44 19.83 11.45
CA THR A 1005 63.98 21.16 11.05
C THR A 1005 65.03 20.98 9.93
N SER A 1006 64.97 21.74 8.83
CA SER A 1006 66.14 22.17 8.02
C SER A 1006 65.70 23.06 6.84
N GLY A 1007 66.65 23.82 6.27
CA GLY A 1007 66.43 24.79 5.20
C GLY A 1007 67.07 24.40 3.85
N PRO A 1008 67.62 25.35 3.05
CA PRO A 1008 66.94 25.68 1.80
C PRO A 1008 67.82 25.76 0.54
N ALA A 1009 67.15 25.85 -0.64
CA ALA A 1009 67.64 26.42 -1.92
C ALA A 1009 68.67 25.59 -2.74
N PRO A 1010 68.99 25.91 -4.02
CA PRO A 1010 68.17 26.47 -5.13
C PRO A 1010 68.46 25.98 -6.60
N LEU A 1011 67.67 26.51 -7.57
CA LEU A 1011 68.06 27.05 -8.92
C LEU A 1011 68.14 26.22 -10.24
N HIS A 1012 67.86 26.94 -11.36
CA HIS A 1012 68.07 26.67 -12.83
C HIS A 1012 67.23 25.56 -13.55
N SER A 1013 66.88 25.62 -14.87
CA SER A 1013 66.88 26.69 -15.93
C SER A 1013 66.06 26.31 -17.21
N TYR A 1014 65.75 27.29 -18.08
CA TYR A 1014 64.99 27.27 -19.38
C TYR A 1014 65.82 26.88 -20.65
N PRO A 1015 65.29 26.84 -21.92
CA PRO A 1015 63.90 26.73 -22.46
C PRO A 1015 63.72 25.45 -23.36
N PRO A 1016 63.73 25.34 -24.74
CA PRO A 1016 63.49 26.23 -25.93
C PRO A 1016 62.49 25.72 -27.04
N HIS A 1017 61.84 26.66 -27.77
CA HIS A 1017 61.45 26.69 -29.24
C HIS A 1017 60.66 25.55 -29.98
N SER A 1018 59.87 25.75 -31.07
CA SER A 1018 59.25 26.94 -31.76
C SER A 1018 58.34 26.60 -32.98
N LEU A 1019 57.52 27.57 -33.48
CA LEU A 1019 56.72 27.64 -34.75
C LEU A 1019 55.45 26.75 -34.90
N GLY A 1020 54.39 27.11 -35.67
CA GLY A 1020 53.99 28.41 -36.28
C GLY A 1020 52.96 28.35 -37.46
N THR A 1021 52.06 29.35 -37.58
CA THR A 1021 51.25 29.79 -38.79
C THR A 1021 50.17 28.84 -39.42
N SER A 1022 49.08 29.28 -40.12
CA SER A 1022 48.38 30.60 -40.29
C SER A 1022 47.08 30.53 -41.15
N GLN A 1023 46.09 31.45 -40.92
CA GLN A 1023 45.15 32.09 -41.90
C GLN A 1023 44.07 31.23 -42.65
N SER A 1024 42.94 31.74 -43.20
CA SER A 1024 42.17 33.04 -43.09
C SER A 1024 40.83 33.02 -43.88
N SER A 1025 39.85 33.90 -43.53
CA SER A 1025 38.81 34.48 -44.44
C SER A 1025 37.70 33.54 -45.01
N GLN A 1026 36.53 33.94 -45.56
CA GLN A 1026 35.66 35.16 -45.65
C GLN A 1026 34.29 34.72 -46.29
N SER A 1027 33.14 35.45 -46.34
CA SER A 1027 32.51 36.49 -45.48
C SER A 1027 31.15 36.98 -46.09
N VAL A 1028 30.16 37.38 -45.26
CA VAL A 1028 28.99 38.29 -45.56
C VAL A 1028 27.86 37.79 -46.51
N GLN A 1029 26.59 37.70 -46.04
CA GLN A 1029 25.49 38.70 -46.18
C GLN A 1029 24.11 38.16 -45.67
N SER A 1030 23.02 38.95 -45.77
CA SER A 1030 21.77 38.83 -44.99
C SER A 1030 20.47 38.92 -45.82
N GLY A 1031 19.37 38.31 -45.37
CA GLY A 1031 18.01 38.54 -45.90
C GLY A 1031 16.89 37.85 -45.09
N LEU A 1032 15.73 38.51 -44.94
CA LEU A 1032 14.55 38.03 -44.18
C LEU A 1032 13.39 37.59 -45.11
N VAL A 1033 12.53 36.69 -44.61
CA VAL A 1033 11.03 36.77 -44.54
C VAL A 1033 10.37 35.38 -44.56
N ARG A 1034 9.26 35.26 -43.80
CA ARG A 1034 8.28 34.16 -43.67
C ARG A 1034 8.14 33.18 -44.87
N HIS A 1035 7.98 31.88 -44.59
CA HIS A 1035 6.67 31.18 -44.58
C HIS A 1035 6.80 29.65 -44.32
N SER A 1036 5.79 29.06 -43.67
CA SER A 1036 5.47 27.61 -43.73
C SER A 1036 4.50 27.36 -44.92
N PRO A 1037 4.29 26.13 -45.47
CA PRO A 1037 4.61 24.80 -44.88
C PRO A 1037 5.08 23.67 -45.85
N ALA A 1038 5.39 22.50 -45.25
CA ALA A 1038 5.18 21.13 -45.76
C ALA A 1038 6.09 20.49 -46.86
N ARG A 1039 6.02 19.15 -46.90
CA ARG A 1039 6.46 18.17 -47.94
C ARG A 1039 7.96 17.87 -48.18
N ALA A 1040 8.44 16.87 -47.42
CA ALA A 1040 8.89 15.54 -47.89
C ALA A 1040 10.04 15.34 -48.91
N SER A 1041 10.76 14.21 -48.71
CA SER A 1041 11.61 13.45 -49.66
C SER A 1041 13.00 14.05 -49.99
N MET A 1042 14.05 13.29 -50.33
CA MET A 1042 14.36 11.84 -50.22
C MET A 1042 15.87 11.65 -50.56
N VAL A 1043 16.55 10.61 -50.01
CA VAL A 1043 17.85 10.06 -50.50
C VAL A 1043 19.07 11.03 -50.32
N SER A 1044 20.33 10.63 -50.09
CA SER A 1044 21.03 9.32 -50.17
C SER A 1044 22.05 9.08 -49.03
N GLN A 1045 22.17 7.81 -48.62
CA GLN A 1045 23.39 6.99 -48.40
C GLN A 1045 24.65 7.51 -47.65
N SER A 1046 25.48 6.66 -47.01
CA SER A 1046 25.26 5.59 -46.00
C SER A 1046 26.54 4.78 -45.71
N SER A 1047 26.99 4.73 -44.45
CA SER A 1047 27.89 3.71 -43.86
C SER A 1047 28.12 4.05 -42.38
N SER A 1048 28.29 3.16 -41.41
CA SER A 1048 27.95 1.73 -41.20
C SER A 1048 28.04 1.53 -39.65
N TYR A 1049 27.40 0.59 -38.96
CA TYR A 1049 27.16 -0.83 -39.22
C TYR A 1049 25.79 -1.29 -38.69
N ARG A 1050 25.47 -2.60 -38.83
CA ARG A 1050 24.22 -3.23 -38.36
C ARG A 1050 24.52 -4.43 -37.46
N TYR A 1051 23.59 -4.73 -36.55
CA TYR A 1051 23.18 -6.12 -36.30
C TYR A 1051 21.82 -6.37 -36.97
N SER A 1052 21.52 -7.60 -37.36
CA SER A 1052 20.40 -7.90 -38.25
C SER A 1052 19.63 -9.16 -37.87
N SER A 1053 18.30 -9.05 -37.80
CA SER A 1053 17.41 -10.22 -37.84
C SER A 1053 17.04 -10.58 -39.29
N SER A 1054 16.73 -11.85 -39.53
CA SER A 1054 16.35 -12.36 -40.85
C SER A 1054 14.99 -13.05 -40.86
N ARG A 1055 14.03 -12.35 -41.49
CA ARG A 1055 13.14 -12.84 -42.56
C ARG A 1055 12.16 -13.99 -42.28
N HIS A 1056 10.87 -13.65 -42.35
CA HIS A 1056 9.84 -14.54 -42.90
C HIS A 1056 9.82 -14.52 -44.44
N SER A 1057 9.22 -15.57 -45.02
CA SER A 1057 8.73 -15.63 -46.41
C SER A 1057 7.58 -16.64 -46.50
N SER A 1058 6.54 -16.54 -47.34
CA SER A 1058 5.76 -15.42 -47.93
C SER A 1058 4.94 -16.00 -49.11
N LEU A 1059 3.62 -15.79 -49.18
CA LEU A 1059 2.74 -15.89 -50.37
C LEU A 1059 1.34 -15.37 -49.95
N ARG A 1060 0.77 -14.33 -50.60
CA ARG A 1060 -0.33 -14.36 -51.61
C ARG A 1060 -1.55 -15.22 -51.19
N THR A 1061 -2.81 -14.76 -51.21
CA THR A 1061 -3.46 -13.44 -51.52
C THR A 1061 -4.83 -13.41 -50.74
N SER A 1062 -5.84 -12.52 -50.86
CA SER A 1062 -6.42 -11.69 -51.94
C SER A 1062 -7.22 -10.47 -51.37
N ALA A 1063 -8.01 -9.78 -52.20
CA ALA A 1063 -9.12 -8.88 -51.77
C ALA A 1063 -10.37 -9.71 -51.36
N THR A 1064 -11.44 -9.22 -50.72
CA THR A 1064 -12.06 -7.87 -50.67
C THR A 1064 -12.33 -7.36 -49.24
N GLY A 1065 -12.80 -6.11 -49.08
CA GLY A 1065 -12.82 -5.41 -47.79
C GLY A 1065 -14.20 -4.98 -47.26
N LEU A 1066 -14.21 -4.65 -45.97
CA LEU A 1066 -15.19 -3.85 -45.21
C LEU A 1066 -14.44 -3.27 -43.98
N GLU A 1067 -15.02 -2.28 -43.30
CA GLU A 1067 -14.34 -1.53 -42.21
C GLU A 1067 -14.17 -2.34 -40.91
N PRO A 1068 -13.05 -2.14 -40.18
CA PRO A 1068 -13.01 -2.43 -38.75
C PRO A 1068 -12.37 -1.34 -37.88
N CYS A 1069 -12.96 -1.10 -36.71
CA CYS A 1069 -12.45 -0.20 -35.66
C CYS A 1069 -11.10 -0.67 -35.08
N ARG A 1070 -10.34 0.25 -34.47
CA ARG A 1070 -9.06 -0.02 -33.79
C ARG A 1070 -9.06 0.37 -32.31
N ARG A 1071 -9.14 -0.62 -31.43
CA ARG A 1071 -8.36 -0.71 -30.17
C ARG A 1071 -7.98 -2.16 -29.95
N SER A 1072 -6.71 -2.44 -29.71
CA SER A 1072 -6.16 -3.79 -29.51
C SER A 1072 -5.95 -4.05 -28.03
N SER A 1073 -6.56 -5.13 -27.52
CA SER A 1073 -6.37 -5.62 -26.15
C SER A 1073 -5.01 -6.32 -25.95
N THR A 1074 -4.61 -6.47 -24.69
CA THR A 1074 -3.38 -7.13 -24.26
C THR A 1074 -3.40 -8.64 -24.51
N SER A 1075 -2.29 -9.20 -24.97
CA SER A 1075 -2.12 -10.63 -25.27
C SER A 1075 -1.95 -11.48 -24.00
N GLN A 1076 -2.99 -12.20 -23.59
CA GLN A 1076 -2.83 -13.36 -22.69
C GLN A 1076 -2.49 -14.60 -23.51
N LEU A 1077 -1.25 -15.12 -23.37
CA LEU A 1077 -0.82 -16.39 -23.95
C LEU A 1077 -1.14 -17.53 -22.99
N SER A 1078 -2.38 -18.05 -23.06
CA SER A 1078 -2.77 -19.27 -22.36
C SER A 1078 -2.37 -20.51 -23.18
N LEU A 1079 -1.24 -21.12 -22.82
CA LEU A 1079 -0.85 -22.42 -23.37
C LEU A 1079 -1.74 -23.53 -22.81
N ARG A 1080 -2.16 -24.44 -23.68
CA ARG A 1080 -3.08 -25.54 -23.37
C ARG A 1080 -2.33 -26.70 -22.72
N THR A 1081 -2.83 -27.19 -21.59
CA THR A 1081 -2.48 -28.52 -21.09
C THR A 1081 -3.26 -29.60 -21.86
N LEU A 1082 -2.55 -30.61 -22.36
CA LEU A 1082 -3.13 -31.81 -22.96
C LEU A 1082 -3.31 -32.89 -21.87
N PRO A 1083 -4.43 -33.62 -21.83
CA PRO A 1083 -4.56 -34.81 -21.01
C PRO A 1083 -4.00 -36.04 -21.75
N THR A 1084 -3.29 -36.91 -21.05
CA THR A 1084 -3.00 -38.28 -21.50
C THR A 1084 -2.98 -39.18 -20.27
N SER A 1085 -3.56 -40.36 -20.38
CA SER A 1085 -3.84 -41.29 -19.26
C SER A 1085 -3.25 -42.68 -19.52
N LEU A 1086 -3.45 -43.60 -18.55
CA LEU A 1086 -2.92 -44.98 -18.49
C LEU A 1086 -1.40 -45.00 -18.15
N GLN A 1087 -0.84 -45.90 -17.33
CA GLN A 1087 -1.36 -46.99 -16.47
C GLN A 1087 -0.30 -47.28 -15.35
N LEU A 1088 -0.28 -48.30 -14.47
CA LEU A 1088 -0.90 -49.64 -14.43
C LEU A 1088 -1.17 -50.15 -12.98
N ARG A 1089 -0.78 -51.39 -12.63
CA ARG A 1089 -1.03 -52.21 -11.40
C ARG A 1089 0.28 -52.44 -10.59
N LEU A 1090 0.37 -53.12 -9.41
CA LEU A 1090 -0.50 -54.11 -8.74
C LEU A 1090 -0.20 -54.29 -7.21
N GLY A 1091 -1.23 -54.53 -6.38
CA GLY A 1091 -1.19 -55.34 -5.13
C GLY A 1091 -0.51 -54.76 -3.86
N SER A 1092 -0.64 -55.34 -2.65
CA SER A 1092 -1.70 -56.25 -2.12
C SER A 1092 -1.57 -56.50 -0.59
N SER A 1093 -2.71 -56.63 0.11
CA SER A 1093 -2.98 -57.36 1.38
C SER A 1093 -2.44 -56.89 2.76
N SER A 1094 -3.26 -57.23 3.78
CA SER A 1094 -3.00 -57.47 5.24
C SER A 1094 -2.74 -56.31 6.23
N ASP A 1095 -3.80 -55.99 6.98
CA ASP A 1095 -3.83 -55.61 8.42
C ASP A 1095 -3.15 -56.69 9.33
N PRO A 1096 -2.73 -56.43 10.61
CA PRO A 1096 -3.66 -56.02 11.68
C PRO A 1096 -3.17 -55.22 12.94
N ALA A 1097 -4.15 -54.62 13.63
CA ALA A 1097 -4.30 -54.54 15.12
C ALA A 1097 -3.60 -53.48 16.03
N GLY A 1098 -3.96 -52.19 15.88
CA GLY A 1098 -4.30 -51.21 16.97
C GLY A 1098 -3.30 -50.87 18.12
N PRO A 1099 -3.71 -50.12 19.18
CA PRO A 1099 -4.96 -49.36 19.36
C PRO A 1099 -4.81 -47.87 19.82
N SER A 1100 -5.90 -47.10 19.67
CA SER A 1100 -6.33 -45.92 20.47
C SER A 1100 -5.45 -44.66 20.65
N SER A 1101 -5.87 -43.54 20.05
CA SER A 1101 -6.02 -42.24 20.76
C SER A 1101 -6.95 -41.26 20.03
N SER A 1102 -7.75 -40.50 20.81
CA SER A 1102 -8.51 -39.27 20.49
C SER A 1102 -8.89 -38.93 19.03
N LEU A 1103 -10.17 -39.13 18.68
CA LEU A 1103 -10.84 -38.50 17.52
C LEU A 1103 -11.74 -37.36 17.98
N SER A 1104 -11.51 -36.13 17.50
CA SER A 1104 -12.41 -34.98 17.66
C SER A 1104 -13.11 -34.66 16.33
N SER A 1105 -14.11 -35.46 15.97
CA SER A 1105 -14.87 -35.29 14.73
C SER A 1105 -15.97 -34.23 14.87
N HIS A 1106 -15.82 -33.10 14.17
CA HIS A 1106 -16.92 -32.14 14.00
C HIS A 1106 -17.92 -32.67 12.96
N SER A 1107 -18.97 -33.33 13.43
CA SER A 1107 -20.11 -33.75 12.61
C SER A 1107 -21.01 -32.58 12.24
N ILE A 1108 -21.46 -32.52 10.99
CA ILE A 1108 -22.44 -31.53 10.51
C ILE A 1108 -23.85 -32.01 10.86
N PRO A 1109 -24.64 -31.28 11.68
CA PRO A 1109 -26.01 -31.66 12.00
C PRO A 1109 -26.99 -31.27 10.87
N PRO A 1110 -28.04 -32.08 10.60
CA PRO A 1110 -28.99 -31.79 9.54
C PRO A 1110 -30.02 -30.72 9.94
N CYS A 1111 -30.14 -29.65 9.14
CA CYS A 1111 -31.16 -28.62 9.34
C CYS A 1111 -32.58 -29.14 9.05
N LYS A 1112 -33.43 -29.15 10.08
CA LYS A 1112 -34.86 -29.45 9.97
C LYS A 1112 -35.58 -28.37 9.14
N ARG A 1113 -36.41 -28.78 8.18
CA ARG A 1113 -37.48 -27.93 7.64
C ARG A 1113 -38.70 -28.06 8.55
N HIS A 1114 -39.22 -26.94 9.05
CA HIS A 1114 -40.55 -26.87 9.66
C HIS A 1114 -41.52 -26.13 8.72
N THR A 1115 -42.78 -26.57 8.71
CA THR A 1115 -43.80 -26.17 7.74
C THR A 1115 -44.96 -25.47 8.44
N LEU A 1116 -45.31 -24.28 7.97
CA LEU A 1116 -46.54 -23.51 8.22
C LEU A 1116 -46.61 -22.45 7.10
N VAL A 1117 -47.76 -21.97 6.63
CA VAL A 1117 -49.15 -22.11 7.11
C VAL A 1117 -50.05 -22.64 5.99
N GLY A 1118 -51.10 -23.38 6.35
CA GLY A 1118 -52.22 -23.70 5.46
C GLY A 1118 -53.50 -23.85 6.27
N LEU A 1119 -54.25 -22.76 6.48
CA LEU A 1119 -55.49 -22.76 7.25
C LEU A 1119 -56.41 -21.60 6.80
N LEU A 1120 -57.13 -21.83 5.70
CA LEU A 1120 -58.41 -21.22 5.34
C LEU A 1120 -58.96 -22.06 4.18
N GLY A 1121 -60.11 -22.68 4.37
CA GLY A 1121 -60.81 -23.43 3.33
C GLY A 1121 -62.13 -22.78 3.00
N ASN A 1122 -62.64 -23.02 1.78
CA ASN A 1122 -64.07 -23.02 1.50
C ASN A 1122 -64.36 -23.85 0.24
N ASP A 1123 -65.46 -24.59 0.23
CA ASP A 1123 -65.87 -25.46 -0.88
C ASP A 1123 -66.67 -24.71 -1.96
N GLY A 1124 -66.81 -25.34 -3.14
CA GLY A 1124 -67.52 -24.79 -4.30
C GLY A 1124 -67.11 -25.47 -5.62
N VAL A 1125 -67.35 -26.78 -5.79
CA VAL A 1125 -68.59 -27.40 -6.34
C VAL A 1125 -68.63 -27.42 -7.88
N CYS A 1126 -69.09 -28.55 -8.40
CA CYS A 1126 -69.02 -29.00 -9.79
C CYS A 1126 -69.68 -28.12 -10.86
N SER A 1127 -69.28 -28.34 -12.12
CA SER A 1127 -70.23 -28.71 -13.19
C SER A 1127 -69.55 -29.63 -14.22
N THR A 1128 -70.32 -30.58 -14.74
CA THR A 1128 -69.92 -31.58 -15.75
C THR A 1128 -70.64 -31.30 -17.08
N VAL A 1129 -70.29 -32.02 -18.17
CA VAL A 1129 -71.21 -32.79 -19.05
C VAL A 1129 -70.49 -33.26 -20.34
N THR A 1130 -70.99 -34.37 -20.90
CA THR A 1130 -70.50 -35.26 -21.97
C THR A 1130 -70.63 -34.74 -23.42
N ASP A 1131 -69.69 -35.13 -24.30
CA ASP A 1131 -69.81 -36.16 -25.37
C ASP A 1131 -71.20 -36.46 -26.04
N PRO A 1132 -71.28 -37.09 -27.25
CA PRO A 1132 -70.24 -37.42 -28.26
C PRO A 1132 -70.64 -37.35 -29.78
N LEU A 1133 -69.72 -37.75 -30.67
CA LEU A 1133 -69.91 -38.49 -31.96
C LEU A 1133 -70.58 -37.88 -33.23
N SER A 1134 -69.78 -37.73 -34.32
CA SER A 1134 -69.79 -38.58 -35.56
C SER A 1134 -69.78 -37.95 -37.00
N GLN A 1135 -68.98 -38.60 -37.88
CA GLN A 1135 -69.00 -38.72 -39.36
C GLN A 1135 -68.63 -37.58 -40.38
N LEU A 1136 -67.58 -37.88 -41.18
CA LEU A 1136 -67.26 -37.64 -42.62
C LEU A 1136 -67.71 -36.33 -43.35
N HIS A 1137 -66.94 -35.72 -44.28
CA HIS A 1137 -66.23 -36.31 -45.45
C HIS A 1137 -65.08 -35.44 -46.00
N HIS A 1138 -64.05 -36.10 -46.59
CA HIS A 1138 -63.10 -35.65 -47.66
C HIS A 1138 -62.26 -34.35 -47.49
N HIS A 1139 -61.07 -34.19 -48.11
CA HIS A 1139 -60.37 -34.99 -49.13
C HIS A 1139 -58.86 -35.07 -48.83
N HIS A 1140 -58.21 -36.20 -49.15
CA HIS A 1140 -56.74 -36.38 -49.22
C HIS A 1140 -56.36 -36.76 -50.66
N TYR A 1141 -55.13 -36.42 -51.09
CA TYR A 1141 -54.28 -37.31 -51.92
C TYR A 1141 -52.79 -36.94 -51.84
N HIS A 1142 -51.93 -37.94 -52.08
CA HIS A 1142 -50.45 -37.93 -52.12
C HIS A 1142 -49.95 -37.96 -53.61
N PRO A 1143 -48.65 -38.10 -54.01
CA PRO A 1143 -47.50 -38.68 -53.28
C PRO A 1143 -46.06 -38.11 -53.51
N GLN A 1144 -45.15 -38.56 -52.63
CA GLN A 1144 -43.75 -39.05 -52.82
C GLN A 1144 -42.64 -38.33 -53.66
N GLN A 1145 -41.44 -38.38 -53.04
CA GLN A 1145 -40.09 -38.67 -53.59
C GLN A 1145 -39.30 -37.65 -54.45
N HIS A 1146 -38.28 -37.04 -53.79
CA HIS A 1146 -36.89 -37.17 -54.25
C HIS A 1146 -35.89 -37.24 -53.08
N ASN A 1147 -34.61 -37.56 -53.39
CA ASN A 1147 -33.65 -38.19 -52.46
C ASN A 1147 -32.60 -37.24 -51.83
N PRO A 1148 -31.78 -37.70 -50.85
CA PRO A 1148 -31.12 -36.84 -49.86
C PRO A 1148 -29.61 -36.55 -50.07
N THR A 1149 -29.13 -35.51 -49.36
CA THR A 1149 -27.72 -35.28 -48.98
C THR A 1149 -27.71 -34.81 -47.51
N VAL A 1150 -27.41 -35.69 -46.55
CA VAL A 1150 -26.07 -36.05 -46.05
C VAL A 1150 -25.39 -34.91 -45.27
N SER A 1151 -25.01 -35.26 -44.04
CA SER A 1151 -24.58 -34.44 -42.91
C SER A 1151 -23.28 -33.66 -43.08
N THR A 1152 -23.20 -32.52 -42.37
CA THR A 1152 -21.93 -31.99 -41.83
C THR A 1152 -21.82 -32.34 -40.35
N VAL A 1153 -21.17 -33.46 -40.06
CA VAL A 1153 -20.92 -33.96 -38.69
C VAL A 1153 -20.01 -32.99 -37.92
N ARG A 1154 -20.40 -32.59 -36.70
CA ARG A 1154 -19.44 -32.07 -35.72
C ARG A 1154 -18.63 -33.25 -35.20
N ARG A 1155 -17.32 -33.24 -35.42
CA ARG A 1155 -16.41 -34.15 -34.73
C ARG A 1155 -16.37 -33.76 -33.26
N ASP A 1156 -16.85 -34.65 -32.40
CA ASP A 1156 -16.41 -34.94 -31.02
C ASP A 1156 -17.38 -35.93 -30.33
N ASP A 1157 -18.57 -36.17 -30.92
CA ASP A 1157 -19.53 -37.20 -30.48
C ASP A 1157 -19.04 -38.63 -30.82
N ILE A 1158 -18.04 -39.12 -30.09
CA ILE A 1158 -17.75 -40.55 -29.95
C ILE A 1158 -18.58 -41.06 -28.78
N SER A 1159 -19.75 -41.63 -29.07
CA SER A 1159 -20.60 -42.30 -28.07
C SER A 1159 -19.94 -43.60 -27.60
N TYR A 1160 -19.04 -43.50 -26.62
CA TYR A 1160 -18.35 -44.64 -26.05
C TYR A 1160 -19.30 -45.51 -25.18
N ARG A 1161 -18.96 -46.79 -25.06
CA ARG A 1161 -19.78 -47.79 -24.37
C ARG A 1161 -19.44 -47.81 -22.87
N VAL A 1162 -20.46 -47.94 -22.04
CA VAL A 1162 -20.37 -47.90 -20.58
C VAL A 1162 -21.20 -49.01 -19.95
N GLN A 1163 -20.74 -49.56 -18.83
CA GLN A 1163 -21.47 -50.55 -18.04
C GLN A 1163 -21.99 -49.92 -16.75
N ILE A 1164 -23.21 -50.24 -16.35
CA ILE A 1164 -23.80 -49.83 -15.05
C ILE A 1164 -23.23 -50.72 -13.95
N VAL A 1165 -22.64 -50.11 -12.91
CA VAL A 1165 -21.95 -50.81 -11.81
C VAL A 1165 -22.52 -50.41 -10.43
N ASP A 1166 -23.15 -49.25 -10.31
CA ASP A 1166 -23.97 -48.89 -9.14
C ASP A 1166 -25.32 -48.31 -9.57
N VAL A 1167 -26.36 -49.15 -9.49
CA VAL A 1167 -27.74 -48.78 -9.82
C VAL A 1167 -28.29 -47.70 -8.88
N SER A 1168 -27.74 -47.52 -7.68
CA SER A 1168 -28.18 -46.47 -6.75
C SER A 1168 -27.84 -45.04 -7.23
N GLN A 1169 -26.96 -44.91 -8.22
CA GLN A 1169 -26.67 -43.64 -8.90
C GLN A 1169 -27.67 -43.30 -10.03
N VAL A 1170 -28.65 -44.16 -10.33
CA VAL A 1170 -29.66 -43.93 -11.37
C VAL A 1170 -30.70 -42.91 -10.91
N LEU A 1171 -30.92 -41.89 -11.73
CA LEU A 1171 -31.76 -40.74 -11.39
C LEU A 1171 -33.20 -40.94 -11.89
N GLU A 1172 -33.88 -41.98 -11.38
CA GLU A 1172 -35.17 -42.50 -11.87
C GLU A 1172 -36.27 -41.47 -12.20
N SER A 1173 -36.32 -40.36 -11.45
CA SER A 1173 -37.40 -39.35 -11.51
C SER A 1173 -36.96 -38.00 -12.09
N ILE A 1174 -35.75 -37.90 -12.64
CA ILE A 1174 -35.16 -36.64 -13.14
C ILE A 1174 -35.87 -36.05 -14.38
N ASN A 1175 -36.70 -36.87 -15.03
CA ASN A 1175 -37.56 -36.48 -16.14
C ASN A 1175 -38.83 -35.72 -15.68
N LEU A 1176 -39.17 -35.73 -14.38
CA LEU A 1176 -40.38 -35.10 -13.85
C LEU A 1176 -40.14 -33.61 -13.52
N PRO A 1177 -41.01 -32.68 -13.96
CA PRO A 1177 -40.78 -31.24 -13.83
C PRO A 1177 -41.07 -30.72 -12.41
N LYS A 1178 -40.12 -30.89 -11.47
CA LYS A 1178 -40.17 -30.25 -10.14
C LYS A 1178 -38.80 -29.76 -9.61
N ARG A 1179 -38.74 -28.44 -9.38
CA ARG A 1179 -37.83 -27.71 -8.45
C ARG A 1179 -36.35 -27.52 -8.78
N LYS A 1180 -35.78 -28.15 -9.81
CA LYS A 1180 -34.54 -27.70 -10.49
C LYS A 1180 -34.43 -28.46 -11.80
N GLU A 1181 -34.47 -27.76 -12.93
CA GLU A 1181 -34.53 -28.39 -14.25
C GLU A 1181 -33.14 -28.48 -14.88
N LEU A 1182 -32.83 -29.65 -15.45
CA LEU A 1182 -31.83 -29.78 -16.51
C LEU A 1182 -32.45 -29.31 -17.81
N GLN A 1183 -31.68 -28.60 -18.63
CA GLN A 1183 -32.05 -28.39 -20.02
C GLN A 1183 -31.73 -29.66 -20.81
N TRP A 1184 -32.75 -30.32 -21.34
CA TRP A 1184 -32.62 -31.53 -22.15
C TRP A 1184 -32.30 -31.16 -23.61
N PRO A 1185 -31.50 -31.96 -24.34
CA PRO A 1185 -31.23 -31.70 -25.77
C PRO A 1185 -32.47 -31.86 -26.65
N ASP A 1186 -33.40 -32.74 -26.25
CA ASP A 1186 -34.72 -32.90 -26.85
C ASP A 1186 -35.75 -33.31 -25.77
N GLU A 1187 -36.96 -32.79 -25.92
CA GLU A 1187 -38.12 -33.10 -25.08
C GLU A 1187 -38.59 -34.55 -25.30
N THR A 1188 -38.42 -35.13 -26.49
CA THR A 1188 -38.74 -36.56 -26.70
C THR A 1188 -37.79 -37.46 -25.91
N MET A 1189 -36.52 -37.08 -25.76
CA MET A 1189 -35.56 -37.79 -24.91
C MET A 1189 -35.90 -37.65 -23.43
N ARG A 1190 -36.37 -36.48 -22.96
CA ARG A 1190 -36.89 -36.33 -21.59
C ARG A 1190 -38.05 -37.29 -21.30
N LEU A 1191 -38.99 -37.41 -22.24
CA LEU A 1191 -40.16 -38.30 -22.10
C LEU A 1191 -39.81 -39.80 -22.23
N ARG A 1192 -38.70 -40.14 -22.90
CA ARG A 1192 -38.16 -41.52 -22.99
C ARG A 1192 -37.25 -41.90 -21.82
N ALA A 1193 -36.70 -40.92 -21.11
CA ALA A 1193 -35.88 -41.15 -19.93
C ALA A 1193 -36.72 -41.33 -18.66
N GLY A 1194 -36.16 -42.02 -17.66
CA GLY A 1194 -36.76 -42.16 -16.33
C GLY A 1194 -37.86 -43.23 -16.22
N ARG A 1195 -38.17 -43.60 -14.98
CA ARG A 1195 -38.95 -44.78 -14.60
C ARG A 1195 -40.36 -44.82 -15.19
N THR A 1196 -40.97 -43.67 -15.44
CA THR A 1196 -42.30 -43.56 -16.08
C THR A 1196 -42.33 -44.08 -17.53
N CYS A 1197 -41.19 -44.13 -18.23
CA CYS A 1197 -41.09 -44.74 -19.57
C CYS A 1197 -40.63 -46.21 -19.52
N TRP A 1198 -40.01 -46.63 -18.43
CA TRP A 1198 -39.46 -47.99 -18.28
C TRP A 1198 -40.54 -49.04 -17.96
N ARG A 1199 -41.60 -48.65 -17.23
CA ARG A 1199 -42.69 -49.54 -16.76
C ARG A 1199 -42.14 -50.66 -15.86
N ASP A 1200 -42.23 -51.91 -16.31
CA ASP A 1200 -41.79 -53.11 -15.61
C ASP A 1200 -40.29 -53.40 -15.82
N TRP A 1201 -39.62 -52.66 -16.72
CA TRP A 1201 -38.17 -52.69 -16.90
C TRP A 1201 -37.47 -51.77 -15.90
N SER A 1202 -36.25 -52.13 -15.50
CA SER A 1202 -35.39 -51.33 -14.63
C SER A 1202 -33.93 -51.61 -14.97
N PRO A 1203 -33.03 -50.59 -14.95
CA PRO A 1203 -31.61 -50.83 -15.13
C PRO A 1203 -31.05 -51.69 -14.00
N ALA A 1204 -30.16 -52.62 -14.35
CA ALA A 1204 -29.49 -53.53 -13.43
C ALA A 1204 -27.96 -53.41 -13.54
N GLU A 1205 -27.25 -53.89 -12.52
CA GLU A 1205 -25.80 -54.02 -12.54
C GLU A 1205 -25.36 -54.96 -13.68
N GLY A 1206 -24.28 -54.60 -14.38
CA GLY A 1206 -23.79 -55.33 -15.55
C GLY A 1206 -24.45 -54.97 -16.88
N MET A 1207 -25.56 -54.21 -16.89
CA MET A 1207 -26.15 -53.70 -18.15
C MET A 1207 -25.21 -52.71 -18.84
N GLU A 1208 -25.08 -52.82 -20.16
CA GLU A 1208 -24.23 -51.97 -20.99
C GLU A 1208 -25.05 -51.05 -21.90
N GLY A 1209 -24.51 -49.88 -22.23
CA GLY A 1209 -25.14 -48.92 -23.12
C GLY A 1209 -24.19 -47.84 -23.62
N HIS A 1210 -24.69 -46.96 -24.48
CA HIS A 1210 -23.91 -45.87 -25.08
C HIS A 1210 -24.23 -44.54 -24.44
N VAL A 1211 -23.21 -43.72 -24.14
CA VAL A 1211 -23.43 -42.34 -23.67
C VAL A 1211 -23.90 -41.49 -24.84
N ILE A 1212 -25.13 -40.97 -24.77
CA ILE A 1212 -25.74 -40.12 -25.82
C ILE A 1212 -25.81 -38.63 -25.45
N HIS A 1213 -25.63 -38.27 -24.17
CA HIS A 1213 -25.47 -36.89 -23.71
C HIS A 1213 -24.77 -36.82 -22.34
N ARG A 1214 -24.10 -35.71 -22.04
CA ARG A 1214 -23.35 -35.46 -20.79
C ARG A 1214 -23.64 -34.05 -20.25
N TRP A 1215 -24.08 -33.97 -18.99
CA TRP A 1215 -24.22 -32.71 -18.25
C TRP A 1215 -23.12 -32.59 -17.19
N VAL A 1216 -22.26 -31.57 -17.28
CA VAL A 1216 -21.09 -31.35 -16.42
C VAL A 1216 -21.34 -30.19 -15.45
N PRO A 1217 -20.92 -30.25 -14.17
CA PRO A 1217 -20.95 -29.11 -13.26
C PRO A 1217 -20.23 -27.89 -13.86
N CYS A 1218 -20.71 -26.68 -13.54
CA CYS A 1218 -20.12 -25.41 -13.97
C CYS A 1218 -19.92 -25.20 -15.50
N SER A 1219 -20.46 -26.05 -16.36
CA SER A 1219 -20.36 -25.88 -17.82
C SER A 1219 -20.87 -24.52 -18.28
N ARG A 1220 -20.15 -23.87 -19.21
CA ARG A 1220 -20.56 -22.57 -19.78
C ARG A 1220 -21.86 -22.67 -20.57
N GLU A 1221 -22.11 -23.81 -21.22
CA GLU A 1221 -23.31 -24.05 -22.02
C GLU A 1221 -24.47 -24.57 -21.16
N PRO A 1222 -25.67 -23.93 -21.18
CA PRO A 1222 -26.82 -24.37 -20.38
C PRO A 1222 -27.31 -25.80 -20.66
N VAL A 1223 -27.32 -26.24 -21.93
CA VAL A 1223 -27.75 -27.60 -22.36
C VAL A 1223 -26.83 -28.71 -21.81
N SER A 1224 -25.58 -28.36 -21.51
CA SER A 1224 -24.53 -29.28 -21.06
C SER A 1224 -24.16 -29.05 -19.59
N ARG A 1225 -24.98 -28.31 -18.82
CA ARG A 1225 -24.75 -27.95 -17.42
C ARG A 1225 -25.52 -28.85 -16.45
N SER A 1226 -24.82 -29.46 -15.50
CA SER A 1226 -25.45 -30.21 -14.41
C SER A 1226 -26.09 -29.26 -13.37
N HIS A 1227 -27.29 -29.62 -12.91
CA HIS A 1227 -28.03 -28.90 -11.85
C HIS A 1227 -27.58 -29.28 -10.41
N ILE A 1228 -26.71 -30.29 -10.31
CA ILE A 1228 -26.03 -30.77 -9.09
C ILE A 1228 -24.51 -30.69 -9.29
N ASN A 1229 -23.74 -30.74 -8.19
CA ASN A 1229 -22.27 -30.72 -8.26
C ASN A 1229 -21.67 -32.11 -8.57
N LYS A 1230 -22.22 -32.81 -9.57
CA LYS A 1230 -21.74 -34.08 -10.14
C LYS A 1230 -22.09 -34.14 -11.63
N THR A 1231 -21.28 -34.85 -12.42
CA THR A 1231 -21.60 -35.17 -13.82
C THR A 1231 -22.77 -36.14 -13.90
N ILE A 1232 -23.70 -35.88 -14.82
CA ILE A 1232 -24.81 -36.78 -15.16
C ILE A 1232 -24.64 -37.19 -16.62
N LEU A 1233 -24.78 -38.48 -16.90
CA LEU A 1233 -24.72 -39.08 -18.22
C LEU A 1233 -26.11 -39.59 -18.60
N LEU A 1234 -26.51 -39.41 -19.85
CA LEU A 1234 -27.68 -40.06 -20.44
C LEU A 1234 -27.17 -41.27 -21.23
N VAL A 1235 -27.40 -42.47 -20.69
CA VAL A 1235 -26.99 -43.73 -21.30
C VAL A 1235 -28.17 -44.35 -22.02
N GLN A 1236 -28.01 -44.73 -23.28
CA GLN A 1236 -28.98 -45.56 -24.00
C GLN A 1236 -28.65 -47.04 -23.78
N VAL A 1237 -29.56 -47.76 -23.13
CA VAL A 1237 -29.55 -49.23 -22.96
C VAL A 1237 -30.74 -49.76 -23.75
N ASP A 1238 -30.49 -50.55 -24.79
CA ASP A 1238 -31.49 -50.93 -25.80
C ASP A 1238 -32.30 -49.72 -26.31
N ASP A 1239 -33.64 -49.76 -26.21
CA ASP A 1239 -34.56 -48.67 -26.54
C ASP A 1239 -34.78 -47.66 -25.39
N LYS A 1240 -34.17 -47.87 -24.22
CA LYS A 1240 -34.42 -47.12 -22.98
C LYS A 1240 -33.32 -46.11 -22.70
N LEU A 1241 -33.70 -44.94 -22.19
CA LEU A 1241 -32.75 -43.90 -21.77
C LEU A 1241 -32.64 -43.88 -20.24
N VAL A 1242 -31.41 -44.05 -19.75
CA VAL A 1242 -31.06 -44.16 -18.33
C VAL A 1242 -30.16 -42.98 -17.94
N PRO A 1243 -30.69 -41.97 -17.20
CA PRO A 1243 -29.88 -40.91 -16.63
C PRO A 1243 -29.21 -41.41 -15.36
N ILE A 1244 -27.88 -41.42 -15.33
CA ILE A 1244 -27.06 -41.96 -14.23
C ILE A 1244 -25.92 -40.99 -13.91
N ILE A 1245 -25.48 -40.95 -12.65
CA ILE A 1245 -24.29 -40.19 -12.26
C ILE A 1245 -23.04 -40.95 -12.74
N GLU A 1246 -22.04 -40.22 -13.24
CA GLU A 1246 -20.77 -40.75 -13.78
C GLU A 1246 -20.03 -41.71 -12.83
N THR A 1247 -20.19 -41.58 -11.51
CA THR A 1247 -19.62 -42.51 -10.52
C THR A 1247 -20.32 -43.87 -10.42
N GLY A 1248 -21.42 -44.08 -11.14
CA GLY A 1248 -22.19 -45.34 -11.14
C GLY A 1248 -21.94 -46.24 -12.34
N ILE A 1249 -20.98 -45.87 -13.21
CA ILE A 1249 -20.62 -46.61 -14.42
C ILE A 1249 -19.12 -46.92 -14.48
N ILE A 1250 -18.74 -47.85 -15.36
CA ILE A 1250 -17.37 -48.02 -15.84
C ILE A 1250 -17.36 -47.83 -17.37
N GLU A 1251 -16.34 -47.14 -17.87
CA GLU A 1251 -16.14 -46.92 -19.32
C GLU A 1251 -15.47 -48.15 -19.94
N LEU A 1252 -16.10 -48.73 -20.97
CA LEU A 1252 -15.61 -49.92 -21.68
C LEU A 1252 -14.76 -49.55 -22.92
N GLY A 1253 -14.72 -48.27 -23.28
CA GLY A 1253 -14.04 -47.75 -24.46
C GLY A 1253 -14.98 -47.42 -25.62
N ALA A 1254 -14.41 -46.94 -26.73
CA ALA A 1254 -15.14 -46.75 -27.97
C ALA A 1254 -15.08 -48.03 -28.82
N GLU A 1255 -16.18 -48.37 -29.48
CA GLU A 1255 -16.15 -49.31 -30.60
C GLU A 1255 -15.46 -48.66 -31.81
N VAL A 1256 -14.84 -49.48 -32.68
CA VAL A 1256 -13.97 -49.07 -33.80
C VAL A 1256 -14.65 -49.37 -35.13
#